data_AF-A0A2M4ABR4-F1
#
_entry.id   AF-A0A2M4ABR4-F1
#
_cell.length_a   1.000
_cell.length_b   1.000
_cell.length_c   1.000
_cell.angle_alpha   90.00
_cell.angle_beta   90.00
_cell.angle_gamma   90.00
#
_symmetry.space_group_name_H-M   'P 1'
#
loop_
_entity.id
_entity.type
_entity.pdbx_description
1 polymer ?
#
loop_
_entity_poly.entity_id
_entity_poly.type
_entity_poly.pdbx_seq_one_letter_code
_entity_poly.pdbx_strand_id
1 'polypeptide(L)'
;LSAPPRVLDSGDARIFKTLEPHIVAALPSDSAEWKRSYGRPVKNVRVEVTFKPFEQGALDRYKEGKWNIVDHPVLHIYVTECNDLEAYRGSVKEEIDQWLKLLNGYGVTDWMILLVETLDVKKSKNILPRTTVLDKIRLEFGAKNGDRCLSILNPARFEMKATESFRCLLQRIRHLMLTGYNKSIVKYEELIRTNRENRIQENWSFIDYFLLQEQLAFVLEMLGQHSEALVQYDELDAMFSQFILNSVFGEKQKWLLIFDQPLYAFHGISLNPAKMMETRAKIVSRNVTLLEFRSYLFERQCLLLDAAGKPWEIAERLLPFLFSTLREIEALKLDTPEGALACWEFVCALEVLNLCDKVQESKDIYKCSQFSAPIWNLAKDKLYGLGKQCGLLPGFVPTSEQLHTVLHLSAGMGDSLPETGQAAARLELQPELHVDARAGKPHSPARKPKKSATDTLKEALGSNQAFTKLYLELSELAISTYKHVSRLRSARLVGLDLGNFYITLNEPQKAVNFFTDLLRELKQENWHYLASQTLLELASCYRKMEDNVNYTKTCCAIACCHDLELLVRTFYFDEFVKSLRTLQATRSVDIDALSVICTLEDHLRIERIHLESASIVQDEFIVVQLELESNFPRELLAEQVLLSFEMNAKQQTSTAEQPCAGVKPSAEIGAQLPITLHLDYKQDNTLSGSSVACDTRTKQPVRRSSSTRRKISPTQRSDFTNCVSCERIVLQPGRNSLTLKTKATRVGTWSFRQLAVQIDSVEFLSEGLPPRLEHFETITKASIASLNFVNLVAGVEQPVELVIAAGSFRFPKDASATLRCSKNLRMRLQAGKSQEKTAFERELIVPLNDFAPFEQRSIALEAICDLPGKREERAIEQKVSLQVPWSRNEIAIPLHFMPALIASCRLHSSGSRKFLQVVMKGVSDYRLVLREAQMACTAAGVTIIDINPREPQEMLMTKGLSISYLYELQVEALKAERELPIVNVDFRLRFADASVPVESRSYLPYSATFDVMDYTTLFTICAKVEPQELCRVNSVCHLNLRISKVHDNPYADLMYEVLADQNMWAVVGRTAGVISMEEVESHSITLDVLPLAAGFLPLPNIRLSKYISASKSKSDAHPRLQPFPPGQIYNSTKSMQIHVLASNTNSSDQVQ
;
A
#
# COMPACT_ATOMS: atom_id res chain seq x y z
N LEU A 1 -35.22 -22.58 -43.54
CA LEU A 1 -36.43 -23.40 -43.32
C LEU A 1 -37.68 -22.52 -43.37
N SER A 2 -37.59 -21.29 -42.86
CA SER A 2 -38.52 -20.20 -43.14
C SER A 2 -38.40 -19.71 -44.60
N ALA A 3 -39.54 -19.45 -45.24
CA ALA A 3 -39.67 -18.74 -46.52
C ALA A 3 -40.37 -17.40 -46.24
N PRO A 4 -40.23 -16.35 -47.07
CA PRO A 4 -40.76 -15.04 -46.72
C PRO A 4 -42.30 -15.02 -46.55
N PRO A 5 -42.82 -14.04 -45.80
CA PRO A 5 -44.25 -13.77 -45.65
C PRO A 5 -45.01 -13.77 -46.97
N ARG A 6 -46.17 -14.45 -47.03
CA ARG A 6 -47.01 -14.48 -48.24
C ARG A 6 -48.00 -13.32 -48.27
N VAL A 7 -48.07 -12.62 -49.40
CA VAL A 7 -49.10 -11.60 -49.66
C VAL A 7 -49.82 -11.98 -50.95
N LEU A 8 -51.16 -11.93 -50.94
CA LEU A 8 -51.95 -12.26 -52.12
C LEU A 8 -52.27 -11.01 -52.92
N ASP A 9 -51.97 -11.00 -54.22
CA ASP A 9 -52.32 -9.93 -55.14
C ASP A 9 -53.55 -10.28 -55.99
N SER A 10 -54.43 -9.30 -56.23
CA SER A 10 -55.65 -9.42 -57.02
C SER A 10 -55.89 -8.16 -57.85
N GLY A 11 -56.79 -8.20 -58.84
CA GLY A 11 -57.04 -7.11 -59.78
C GLY A 11 -56.15 -7.18 -61.02
N ASP A 12 -55.53 -6.07 -61.41
CA ASP A 12 -54.70 -6.01 -62.62
C ASP A 12 -53.29 -6.58 -62.39
N ALA A 13 -53.14 -7.86 -62.74
CA ALA A 13 -51.87 -8.59 -62.62
C ALA A 13 -50.75 -8.03 -63.51
N ARG A 14 -51.07 -7.38 -64.65
CA ARG A 14 -50.03 -6.82 -65.54
C ARG A 14 -49.38 -5.63 -64.87
N ILE A 15 -50.18 -4.78 -64.25
CA ILE A 15 -49.72 -3.60 -63.53
C ILE A 15 -48.94 -4.02 -62.30
N PHE A 16 -49.46 -4.96 -61.51
CA PHE A 16 -48.77 -5.40 -60.30
C PHE A 16 -47.37 -5.99 -60.58
N LYS A 17 -47.22 -6.80 -61.64
CA LYS A 17 -45.91 -7.35 -62.05
C LYS A 17 -44.84 -6.28 -62.37
N THR A 18 -45.25 -5.06 -62.73
CA THR A 18 -44.29 -3.95 -62.92
C THR A 18 -43.82 -3.34 -61.59
N LEU A 19 -44.64 -3.41 -60.56
CA LEU A 19 -44.37 -2.86 -59.23
C LEU A 19 -43.69 -3.87 -58.30
N GLU A 20 -44.01 -5.16 -58.43
CA GLU A 20 -43.56 -6.23 -57.56
C GLU A 20 -42.03 -6.25 -57.33
N PRO A 21 -41.15 -6.20 -58.35
CA PRO A 21 -39.71 -6.25 -58.13
C PRO A 21 -39.20 -5.08 -57.28
N HIS A 22 -39.78 -3.89 -57.49
CA HIS A 22 -39.42 -2.68 -56.74
C HIS A 22 -39.90 -2.77 -55.29
N ILE A 23 -41.09 -3.32 -55.06
CA ILE A 23 -41.64 -3.50 -53.71
C ILE A 23 -40.83 -4.56 -52.94
N VAL A 24 -40.54 -5.71 -53.55
CA VAL A 24 -39.75 -6.79 -52.94
C VAL A 24 -38.34 -6.32 -52.57
N ALA A 25 -37.68 -5.55 -53.44
CA ALA A 25 -36.35 -5.01 -53.16
C ALA A 25 -36.34 -3.92 -52.08
N ALA A 26 -37.35 -3.05 -52.04
CA ALA A 26 -37.36 -1.89 -51.15
C ALA A 26 -38.01 -2.15 -49.77
N LEU A 27 -38.89 -3.15 -49.64
CA LEU A 27 -39.53 -3.48 -48.34
C LEU A 27 -38.55 -3.74 -47.19
N PRO A 28 -37.47 -4.55 -47.35
CA PRO A 28 -36.54 -4.83 -46.26
C PRO A 28 -35.53 -3.69 -45.98
N SER A 29 -35.48 -2.63 -46.81
CA SER A 29 -34.48 -1.56 -46.67
C SER A 29 -34.60 -0.77 -45.37
N ASP A 30 -35.83 -0.55 -44.89
CA ASP A 30 -36.11 0.18 -43.65
C ASP A 30 -36.80 -0.72 -42.63
N SER A 31 -36.49 -0.49 -41.36
CA SER A 31 -37.21 -1.13 -40.25
C SER A 31 -38.55 -0.42 -39.96
N ALA A 32 -39.55 -1.19 -39.57
CA ALA A 32 -40.81 -0.69 -39.03
C ALA A 32 -40.98 -1.03 -37.54
N GLU A 33 -41.62 -0.15 -36.79
CA GLU A 33 -42.00 -0.39 -35.40
C GLU A 33 -43.10 -1.46 -35.32
N TRP A 34 -42.77 -2.57 -34.70
CA TRP A 34 -43.69 -3.64 -34.35
C TRP A 34 -44.12 -3.53 -32.89
N LYS A 35 -45.41 -3.21 -32.71
CA LYS A 35 -46.06 -3.11 -31.39
C LYS A 35 -46.92 -4.33 -31.18
N ARG A 36 -46.56 -5.18 -30.21
CA ARG A 36 -47.37 -6.34 -29.82
C ARG A 36 -48.36 -5.98 -28.71
N SER A 37 -49.42 -6.77 -28.59
CA SER A 37 -50.40 -6.68 -27.50
C SER A 37 -49.75 -7.01 -26.13
N TYR A 38 -50.41 -6.63 -25.03
CA TYR A 38 -50.06 -7.00 -23.64
C TYR A 38 -48.72 -6.47 -23.10
N GLY A 39 -48.40 -5.19 -23.35
CA GLY A 39 -47.28 -4.51 -22.70
C GLY A 39 -45.88 -4.99 -23.11
N ARG A 40 -45.78 -5.79 -24.19
CA ARG A 40 -44.49 -6.20 -24.75
C ARG A 40 -43.74 -4.99 -25.34
N PRO A 41 -42.40 -4.95 -25.23
CA PRO A 41 -41.61 -3.84 -25.74
C PRO A 41 -41.76 -3.71 -27.25
N VAL A 42 -41.75 -2.47 -27.74
CA VAL A 42 -41.75 -2.18 -29.18
C VAL A 42 -40.45 -2.68 -29.79
N LYS A 43 -40.55 -3.39 -30.91
CA LYS A 43 -39.41 -3.95 -31.65
C LYS A 43 -39.30 -3.29 -33.02
N ASN A 44 -38.09 -3.20 -33.56
CA ASN A 44 -37.88 -2.81 -34.96
C ASN A 44 -37.68 -4.07 -35.78
N VAL A 45 -38.50 -4.23 -36.83
CA VAL A 45 -38.48 -5.40 -37.72
C VAL A 45 -38.32 -4.96 -39.16
N ARG A 46 -37.54 -5.73 -39.92
CA ARG A 46 -37.48 -5.63 -41.38
C ARG A 46 -38.37 -6.73 -41.94
N VAL A 47 -39.22 -6.37 -42.90
CA VAL A 47 -40.24 -7.26 -43.43
C VAL A 47 -39.86 -7.62 -44.86
N GLU A 48 -39.67 -8.91 -45.11
CA GLU A 48 -39.59 -9.46 -46.45
C GLU A 48 -40.97 -9.89 -46.93
N VAL A 49 -41.14 -10.09 -48.23
CA VAL A 49 -42.41 -10.52 -48.80
C VAL A 49 -42.22 -11.43 -50.01
N THR A 50 -43.12 -12.38 -50.16
CA THR A 50 -43.33 -13.15 -51.38
C THR A 50 -44.77 -12.95 -51.82
N PHE A 51 -44.98 -12.41 -53.02
CA PHE A 51 -46.30 -12.26 -53.59
C PHE A 51 -46.76 -13.54 -54.28
N LYS A 52 -48.06 -13.82 -54.21
CA LYS A 52 -48.70 -14.91 -54.94
C LYS A 52 -50.04 -14.43 -55.49
N PRO A 53 -50.40 -14.78 -56.74
CA PRO A 53 -51.71 -14.48 -57.27
C PRO A 53 -52.82 -15.00 -56.37
N PHE A 54 -53.86 -14.19 -56.19
CA PHE A 54 -55.03 -14.56 -55.41
C PHE A 54 -55.81 -15.69 -56.10
N GLU A 55 -55.89 -16.84 -55.43
CA GLU A 55 -56.72 -17.96 -55.82
C GLU A 55 -57.69 -18.30 -54.68
N GLN A 56 -58.98 -18.45 -54.96
CA GLN A 56 -59.99 -18.74 -53.93
C GLN A 56 -59.67 -20.02 -53.15
N GLY A 57 -59.13 -21.05 -53.83
CA GLY A 57 -58.72 -22.31 -53.20
C GLY A 57 -57.63 -22.15 -52.13
N ALA A 58 -56.85 -21.07 -52.17
CA ALA A 58 -55.88 -20.75 -51.12
C ALA A 58 -56.57 -20.36 -49.79
N LEU A 59 -57.85 -19.96 -49.83
CA LEU A 59 -58.64 -19.60 -48.66
C LEU A 59 -59.44 -20.77 -48.05
N ASP A 60 -59.66 -21.85 -48.79
CA ASP A 60 -60.49 -22.97 -48.32
C ASP A 60 -59.88 -23.70 -47.11
N ARG A 61 -58.55 -23.69 -47.01
CA ARG A 61 -57.81 -24.23 -45.85
C ARG A 61 -58.18 -23.53 -44.53
N TYR A 62 -58.67 -22.29 -44.57
CA TYR A 62 -59.10 -21.56 -43.36
C TYR A 62 -60.41 -22.08 -42.78
N LYS A 63 -61.26 -22.72 -43.59
CA LYS A 63 -62.53 -23.29 -43.12
C LYS A 63 -62.35 -24.66 -42.47
N GLU A 64 -61.32 -25.41 -42.86
CA GLU A 64 -61.05 -26.76 -42.34
C GLU A 64 -60.40 -26.79 -40.94
N GLY A 65 -60.07 -25.65 -40.33
CA GLY A 65 -59.45 -25.59 -39.01
C GLY A 65 -57.98 -26.06 -38.95
N LYS A 66 -57.39 -26.44 -40.09
CA LYS A 66 -55.96 -26.77 -40.23
C LYS A 66 -55.14 -25.49 -40.31
N TRP A 67 -54.93 -24.85 -39.16
CA TRP A 67 -54.20 -23.59 -39.09
C TRP A 67 -52.69 -23.82 -39.20
N ASN A 68 -52.09 -23.34 -40.29
CA ASN A 68 -50.65 -23.19 -40.41
C ASN A 68 -50.33 -21.69 -40.55
N ILE A 69 -49.71 -21.11 -39.53
CA ILE A 69 -49.43 -19.67 -39.50
C ILE A 69 -48.36 -19.25 -40.52
N VAL A 70 -47.45 -20.15 -40.90
CA VAL A 70 -46.37 -19.87 -41.88
C VAL A 70 -46.94 -19.76 -43.29
N ASP A 71 -47.89 -20.61 -43.64
CA ASP A 71 -48.53 -20.62 -44.97
C ASP A 71 -49.64 -19.56 -45.11
N HIS A 72 -50.10 -18.98 -44.00
CA HIS A 72 -51.21 -18.01 -43.97
C HIS A 72 -50.78 -16.66 -44.57
N PRO A 73 -51.44 -16.17 -45.65
CA PRO A 73 -51.19 -14.86 -46.19
C PRO A 73 -51.48 -13.76 -45.18
N VAL A 74 -50.57 -12.79 -45.12
CA VAL A 74 -50.58 -11.76 -44.08
C VAL A 74 -51.35 -10.51 -44.52
N LEU A 75 -51.43 -10.29 -45.82
CA LEU A 75 -52.09 -9.15 -46.45
C LEU A 75 -52.64 -9.58 -47.81
N HIS A 76 -53.75 -8.96 -48.21
CA HIS A 76 -54.36 -9.13 -49.53
C HIS A 76 -54.40 -7.75 -50.21
N ILE A 77 -53.76 -7.62 -51.38
CA ILE A 77 -53.66 -6.34 -52.10
C ILE A 77 -54.47 -6.44 -53.39
N TYR A 78 -55.45 -5.54 -53.56
CA TYR A 78 -56.17 -5.38 -54.80
C TYR A 78 -55.60 -4.18 -55.58
N VAL A 79 -55.11 -4.41 -56.79
CA VAL A 79 -54.42 -3.43 -57.62
C VAL A 79 -55.30 -3.08 -58.81
N THR A 80 -55.52 -1.79 -59.06
CA THR A 80 -56.31 -1.32 -60.20
C THR A 80 -55.76 0.00 -60.75
N GLU A 81 -55.93 0.26 -62.04
CA GLU A 81 -55.67 1.55 -62.68
C GLU A 81 -57.00 2.14 -63.15
N CYS A 82 -57.36 3.30 -62.61
CA CYS A 82 -58.61 3.98 -62.95
C CYS A 82 -58.46 5.49 -62.79
N ASN A 83 -58.41 6.19 -63.93
CA ASN A 83 -58.23 7.65 -63.94
C ASN A 83 -59.54 8.42 -64.19
N ASP A 84 -60.66 7.72 -64.38
CA ASP A 84 -61.94 8.30 -64.76
C ASP A 84 -63.10 7.81 -63.87
N LEU A 85 -63.99 8.73 -63.49
CA LEU A 85 -65.10 8.46 -62.57
C LEU A 85 -66.21 7.63 -63.22
N GLU A 86 -66.38 7.69 -64.54
CA GLU A 86 -67.37 6.86 -65.25
C GLU A 86 -66.90 5.41 -65.31
N ALA A 87 -65.63 5.17 -65.66
CA ALA A 87 -65.02 3.85 -65.62
C ALA A 87 -65.07 3.21 -64.22
N TYR A 88 -64.82 4.01 -63.16
CA TYR A 88 -64.95 3.53 -61.79
C TYR A 88 -66.36 3.04 -61.45
N ARG A 89 -67.40 3.80 -61.84
CA ARG A 89 -68.80 3.43 -61.60
C ARG A 89 -69.27 2.27 -62.47
N GLY A 90 -68.68 2.09 -63.65
CA GLY A 90 -69.09 1.10 -64.62
C GLY A 90 -68.60 -0.33 -64.34
N SER A 91 -67.40 -0.50 -63.77
CA SER A 91 -66.85 -1.86 -63.51
C SER A 91 -66.03 -1.97 -62.23
N VAL A 92 -65.05 -1.08 -62.01
CA VAL A 92 -64.05 -1.20 -60.93
C VAL A 92 -64.71 -1.25 -59.54
N LYS A 93 -65.77 -0.47 -59.33
CA LYS A 93 -66.53 -0.50 -58.07
C LYS A 93 -67.11 -1.89 -57.78
N GLU A 94 -67.71 -2.53 -58.77
CA GLU A 94 -68.37 -3.82 -58.59
C GLU A 94 -67.33 -4.93 -58.36
N GLU A 95 -66.20 -4.88 -59.07
CA GLU A 95 -65.10 -5.84 -58.89
C GLU A 95 -64.47 -5.77 -57.49
N ILE A 96 -64.22 -4.56 -56.97
CA ILE A 96 -63.70 -4.36 -55.60
C ILE A 96 -64.72 -4.86 -54.55
N ASP A 97 -66.00 -4.54 -54.73
CA ASP A 97 -67.07 -4.98 -53.80
C ASP A 97 -67.21 -6.51 -53.76
N GLN A 98 -67.17 -7.17 -54.92
CA GLN A 98 -67.19 -8.63 -55.01
C GLN A 98 -65.97 -9.27 -54.31
N TRP A 99 -64.77 -8.74 -54.53
CA TRP A 99 -63.55 -9.23 -53.89
C TRP A 99 -63.57 -9.05 -52.36
N LEU A 100 -64.01 -7.89 -51.86
CA LEU A 100 -64.14 -7.64 -50.42
C LEU A 100 -65.19 -8.53 -49.76
N LYS A 101 -66.34 -8.76 -50.42
CA LYS A 101 -67.37 -9.70 -49.96
C LYS A 101 -66.82 -11.12 -49.88
N LEU A 102 -66.02 -11.55 -50.87
CA LEU A 102 -65.36 -12.84 -50.87
C LEU A 102 -64.41 -12.97 -49.67
N LEU A 103 -63.49 -12.03 -49.47
CA LEU A 103 -62.57 -12.05 -48.32
C LEU A 103 -63.31 -12.09 -46.97
N ASN A 104 -64.36 -11.28 -46.83
CA ASN A 104 -65.16 -11.23 -45.61
C ASN A 104 -65.91 -12.55 -45.35
N GLY A 105 -66.32 -13.26 -46.41
CA GLY A 105 -66.91 -14.59 -46.33
C GLY A 105 -65.98 -15.67 -45.75
N TYR A 106 -64.66 -15.42 -45.75
CA TYR A 106 -63.64 -16.24 -45.09
C TYR A 106 -63.12 -15.62 -43.78
N GLY A 107 -63.73 -14.52 -43.30
CA GLY A 107 -63.29 -13.82 -42.10
C GLY A 107 -61.96 -13.06 -42.26
N VAL A 108 -61.52 -12.80 -43.49
CA VAL A 108 -60.27 -12.10 -43.79
C VAL A 108 -60.50 -10.59 -43.71
N THR A 109 -59.81 -9.93 -42.78
CA THR A 109 -59.95 -8.48 -42.55
C THR A 109 -58.72 -7.67 -42.93
N ASP A 110 -57.67 -8.31 -43.44
CA ASP A 110 -56.36 -7.70 -43.67
C ASP A 110 -56.14 -7.56 -45.18
N TRP A 111 -56.64 -6.42 -45.69
CA TRP A 111 -56.68 -6.08 -47.10
C TRP A 111 -56.18 -4.65 -47.35
N MET A 112 -55.78 -4.37 -48.59
CA MET A 112 -55.38 -3.07 -49.09
C MET A 112 -55.88 -2.90 -50.53
N ILE A 113 -56.33 -1.68 -50.88
CA ILE A 113 -56.66 -1.31 -52.26
C ILE A 113 -55.60 -0.31 -52.74
N LEU A 114 -54.94 -0.64 -53.85
CA LEU A 114 -53.89 0.15 -54.48
C LEU A 114 -54.38 0.65 -55.85
N LEU A 115 -54.61 1.96 -55.94
CA LEU A 115 -54.92 2.65 -57.19
C LEU A 115 -53.61 3.13 -57.85
N VAL A 116 -53.34 2.69 -59.06
CA VAL A 116 -52.21 3.22 -59.86
C VAL A 116 -52.74 4.35 -60.73
N GLU A 117 -52.26 5.56 -60.49
CA GLU A 117 -52.65 6.76 -61.22
C GLU A 117 -51.67 7.02 -62.37
N THR A 118 -52.21 7.29 -63.56
CA THR A 118 -51.45 7.81 -64.69
C THR A 118 -51.94 9.22 -65.03
N LEU A 119 -51.22 10.23 -64.52
CA LEU A 119 -51.53 11.63 -64.81
C LEU A 119 -51.30 11.94 -66.29
N ASP A 120 -52.34 12.44 -66.97
CA ASP A 120 -52.24 12.95 -68.34
C ASP A 120 -52.02 14.47 -68.31
N VAL A 121 -50.78 14.90 -68.57
CA VAL A 121 -50.32 16.30 -68.45
C VAL A 121 -51.16 17.27 -69.30
N LYS A 122 -51.86 16.77 -70.32
CA LYS A 122 -52.71 17.58 -71.23
C LYS A 122 -54.02 18.10 -70.61
N LYS A 123 -54.43 17.67 -69.41
CA LYS A 123 -55.73 18.06 -68.78
C LYS A 123 -55.63 18.98 -67.55
N SER A 124 -54.44 19.42 -67.14
CA SER A 124 -54.20 20.15 -65.87
C SER A 124 -54.34 21.69 -65.97
N LYS A 125 -55.51 22.21 -66.35
CA LYS A 125 -55.87 23.62 -66.14
C LYS A 125 -57.34 23.74 -65.71
N ASN A 126 -57.68 23.36 -64.48
CA ASN A 126 -58.97 23.71 -63.85
C ASN A 126 -58.83 23.75 -62.32
N ILE A 127 -59.17 24.89 -61.73
CA ILE A 127 -58.94 25.27 -60.32
C ILE A 127 -60.21 25.03 -59.47
N LEU A 128 -60.82 23.85 -59.55
CA LEU A 128 -61.95 23.46 -58.69
C LEU A 128 -61.68 22.09 -58.06
N PRO A 129 -61.97 21.88 -56.76
CA PRO A 129 -61.75 20.60 -56.10
C PRO A 129 -62.81 19.60 -56.59
N ARG A 130 -62.46 18.78 -57.59
CA ARG A 130 -63.26 17.61 -57.99
C ARG A 130 -62.90 16.43 -57.09
N THR A 131 -63.91 15.71 -56.60
CA THR A 131 -63.71 14.43 -55.89
C THR A 131 -62.96 13.46 -56.81
N THR A 132 -61.83 12.93 -56.33
CA THR A 132 -61.01 11.97 -57.10
C THR A 132 -61.59 10.55 -57.02
N VAL A 133 -61.11 9.65 -57.90
CA VAL A 133 -61.46 8.21 -57.82
C VAL A 133 -61.04 7.63 -56.46
N LEU A 134 -59.87 8.03 -55.95
CA LEU A 134 -59.41 7.64 -54.61
C LEU A 134 -60.37 8.09 -53.50
N ASP A 135 -60.90 9.32 -53.57
CA ASP A 135 -61.86 9.83 -52.58
C ASP A 135 -63.16 9.00 -52.59
N LYS A 136 -63.61 8.55 -53.76
CA LYS A 136 -64.75 7.64 -53.89
C LYS A 136 -64.45 6.26 -53.31
N ILE A 137 -63.29 5.67 -53.62
CA ILE A 137 -62.86 4.39 -53.05
C ILE A 137 -62.77 4.48 -51.52
N ARG A 138 -62.24 5.58 -50.97
CA ARG A 138 -62.17 5.81 -49.51
C ARG A 138 -63.54 5.97 -48.87
N LEU A 139 -64.45 6.71 -49.50
CA LEU A 139 -65.80 6.91 -48.97
C LEU A 139 -66.62 5.61 -48.99
N GLU A 140 -66.52 4.83 -50.07
CA GLU A 140 -67.35 3.64 -50.28
C GLU A 140 -66.79 2.40 -49.56
N PHE A 141 -65.49 2.17 -49.60
CA PHE A 141 -64.85 0.96 -49.04
C PHE A 141 -64.00 1.23 -47.79
N GLY A 142 -63.56 2.48 -47.60
CA GLY A 142 -62.62 2.89 -46.54
C GLY A 142 -63.23 3.68 -45.39
N ALA A 143 -64.56 3.73 -45.21
CA ALA A 143 -65.22 4.65 -44.26
C ALA A 143 -64.66 4.62 -42.81
N LYS A 144 -64.16 3.46 -42.36
CA LYS A 144 -63.47 3.31 -41.05
C LYS A 144 -61.97 3.02 -41.16
N ASN A 145 -61.47 2.72 -42.36
CA ASN A 145 -60.10 2.26 -42.65
C ASN A 145 -59.54 2.95 -43.91
N GLY A 146 -59.73 4.27 -44.05
CA GLY A 146 -59.42 5.01 -45.28
C GLY A 146 -57.93 4.99 -45.64
N ASP A 147 -57.10 4.70 -44.65
CA ASP A 147 -55.66 4.46 -44.75
C ASP A 147 -55.32 3.15 -45.47
N ARG A 148 -56.26 2.23 -45.70
CA ARG A 148 -56.08 1.00 -46.52
C ARG A 148 -56.27 1.22 -48.02
N CYS A 149 -56.73 2.39 -48.42
CA CYS A 149 -56.90 2.78 -49.80
C CYS A 149 -55.84 3.82 -50.15
N LEU A 150 -54.86 3.43 -50.97
CA LEU A 150 -53.75 4.29 -51.39
C LEU A 150 -53.75 4.46 -52.90
N SER A 151 -53.25 5.61 -53.36
CA SER A 151 -52.85 5.77 -54.74
C SER A 151 -51.35 5.96 -54.86
N ILE A 152 -50.79 5.45 -55.96
CA ILE A 152 -49.40 5.68 -56.35
C ILE A 152 -49.35 6.21 -57.78
N LEU A 153 -48.37 7.06 -58.06
CA LEU A 153 -48.07 7.47 -59.42
C LEU A 153 -47.24 6.37 -60.09
N ASN A 154 -47.54 6.07 -61.34
CA ASN A 154 -46.76 5.08 -62.09
C ASN A 154 -45.26 5.48 -62.11
N PRO A 155 -44.37 4.64 -61.53
CA PRO A 155 -42.94 4.98 -61.41
C PRO A 155 -42.26 5.16 -62.76
N ALA A 156 -42.77 4.54 -63.83
CA ALA A 156 -42.22 4.66 -65.18
C ALA A 156 -42.45 6.04 -65.84
N ARG A 157 -43.26 6.92 -65.25
CA ARG A 157 -43.65 8.22 -65.87
C ARG A 157 -43.32 9.47 -65.06
N PHE A 158 -43.06 9.38 -63.74
CA PHE A 158 -42.94 10.56 -62.86
C PHE A 158 -41.88 10.41 -61.76
N GLU A 159 -40.59 10.61 -62.05
CA GLU A 159 -39.48 10.29 -61.14
C GLU A 159 -39.58 10.88 -59.71
N MET A 160 -39.68 12.21 -59.54
CA MET A 160 -39.63 12.80 -58.17
C MET A 160 -40.91 12.61 -57.34
N LYS A 161 -42.11 12.81 -57.93
CA LYS A 161 -43.39 12.67 -57.20
C LYS A 161 -43.78 11.21 -56.98
N ALA A 162 -43.41 10.29 -57.89
CA ALA A 162 -43.66 8.87 -57.69
C ALA A 162 -42.84 8.34 -56.50
N THR A 163 -41.62 8.84 -56.29
CA THR A 163 -40.76 8.42 -55.17
C THR A 163 -41.41 8.60 -53.80
N GLU A 164 -42.04 9.75 -53.52
CA GLU A 164 -42.71 9.99 -52.22
C GLU A 164 -43.98 9.13 -52.06
N SER A 165 -44.78 8.99 -53.12
CA SER A 165 -45.96 8.10 -53.09
C SER A 165 -45.58 6.64 -52.90
N PHE A 166 -44.44 6.21 -53.47
CA PHE A 166 -43.91 4.86 -53.34
C PHE A 166 -43.37 4.62 -51.92
N ARG A 167 -42.70 5.61 -51.30
CA ARG A 167 -42.29 5.55 -49.89
C ARG A 167 -43.48 5.37 -48.95
N CYS A 168 -44.58 6.09 -49.20
CA CYS A 168 -45.83 5.95 -48.44
C CYS A 168 -46.44 4.55 -48.62
N LEU A 169 -46.46 4.01 -49.84
CA LEU A 169 -46.86 2.64 -50.12
C LEU A 169 -46.07 1.63 -49.30
N LEU A 170 -44.73 1.71 -49.32
CA LEU A 170 -43.85 0.79 -48.56
C LEU A 170 -44.11 0.88 -47.06
N GLN A 171 -44.19 2.09 -46.50
CA GLN A 171 -44.50 2.30 -45.08
C GLN A 171 -45.84 1.67 -44.72
N ARG A 172 -46.83 1.78 -45.62
CA ARG A 172 -48.17 1.27 -45.38
C ARG A 172 -48.27 -0.25 -45.51
N ILE A 173 -47.57 -0.85 -46.48
CA ILE A 173 -47.44 -2.31 -46.60
C ILE A 173 -46.80 -2.86 -45.32
N ARG A 174 -45.68 -2.29 -44.84
CA ARG A 174 -45.03 -2.69 -43.57
C ARG A 174 -46.02 -2.65 -42.41
N HIS A 175 -46.73 -1.54 -42.24
CA HIS A 175 -47.71 -1.38 -41.16
C HIS A 175 -48.85 -2.42 -41.22
N LEU A 176 -49.43 -2.62 -42.40
CA LEU A 176 -50.55 -3.56 -42.57
C LEU A 176 -50.12 -5.02 -42.41
N MET A 177 -48.95 -5.40 -42.92
CA MET A 177 -48.39 -6.74 -42.70
C MET A 177 -48.14 -7.00 -41.23
N LEU A 178 -47.52 -6.07 -40.50
CA LEU A 178 -47.27 -6.24 -39.06
C LEU A 178 -48.57 -6.29 -38.24
N THR A 179 -49.59 -5.54 -38.66
CA THR A 179 -50.91 -5.58 -38.04
C THR A 179 -51.60 -6.93 -38.29
N GLY A 180 -51.53 -7.44 -39.53
CA GLY A 180 -52.04 -8.76 -39.90
C GLY A 180 -51.33 -9.88 -39.13
N TYR A 181 -49.99 -9.85 -39.09
CA TYR A 181 -49.19 -10.80 -38.31
C TYR A 181 -49.55 -10.77 -36.83
N ASN A 182 -49.70 -9.58 -36.22
CA ASN A 182 -50.10 -9.48 -34.82
C ASN A 182 -51.40 -10.21 -34.51
N LYS A 183 -52.43 -10.02 -35.36
CA LYS A 183 -53.71 -10.71 -35.20
C LYS A 183 -53.55 -12.22 -35.33
N SER A 184 -52.82 -12.67 -36.35
CA SER A 184 -52.59 -14.10 -36.60
C SER A 184 -51.78 -14.74 -35.48
N ILE A 185 -50.71 -14.09 -35.01
CA ILE A 185 -49.87 -14.56 -33.90
C ILE A 185 -50.69 -14.66 -32.62
N VAL A 186 -51.50 -13.66 -32.26
CA VAL A 186 -52.32 -13.71 -31.02
C VAL A 186 -53.31 -14.88 -31.06
N LYS A 187 -53.98 -15.08 -32.19
CA LYS A 187 -54.90 -16.23 -32.36
C LYS A 187 -54.16 -17.57 -32.30
N TYR A 188 -52.94 -17.62 -32.84
CA TYR A 188 -52.14 -18.84 -32.88
C TYR A 188 -51.45 -19.16 -31.55
N GLU A 189 -50.99 -18.15 -30.81
CA GLU A 189 -50.51 -18.30 -29.42
C GLU A 189 -51.61 -18.88 -28.52
N GLU A 190 -52.87 -18.47 -28.72
CA GLU A 190 -54.03 -19.00 -28.00
C GLU A 190 -54.31 -20.48 -28.35
N LEU A 191 -54.13 -20.86 -29.62
CA LEU A 191 -54.20 -22.25 -30.06
C LEU A 191 -53.11 -23.10 -29.38
N ILE A 192 -51.87 -22.61 -29.34
CA ILE A 192 -50.75 -23.28 -28.65
C ILE A 192 -51.06 -23.40 -27.15
N ARG A 193 -51.55 -22.34 -26.51
CA ARG A 193 -51.93 -22.34 -25.08
C ARG A 193 -52.98 -23.40 -24.79
N THR A 194 -54.05 -23.43 -25.58
CA THR A 194 -55.14 -24.42 -25.45
C THR A 194 -54.61 -25.85 -25.63
N ASN A 195 -53.74 -26.08 -26.62
CA ASN A 195 -53.14 -27.39 -26.81
C ASN A 195 -52.24 -27.81 -25.63
N ARG A 196 -51.44 -26.88 -25.07
CA ARG A 196 -50.59 -27.11 -23.90
C ARG A 196 -51.36 -27.44 -22.62
N GLU A 197 -52.54 -26.86 -22.44
CA GLU A 197 -53.44 -27.16 -21.31
C GLU A 197 -54.00 -28.59 -21.40
N ASN A 198 -54.19 -29.09 -22.62
CA ASN A 198 -54.64 -30.45 -22.87
C ASN A 198 -53.54 -31.52 -22.78
N ARG A 199 -52.31 -31.19 -22.33
CA ARG A 199 -51.17 -32.12 -22.27
C ARG A 199 -51.35 -33.36 -21.38
N ILE A 200 -52.39 -33.36 -20.53
CA ILE A 200 -52.72 -34.47 -19.63
C ILE A 200 -53.66 -35.48 -20.33
N GLN A 201 -54.28 -35.10 -21.45
CA GLN A 201 -55.21 -35.96 -22.19
C GLN A 201 -54.48 -37.08 -22.94
N GLU A 202 -55.08 -38.28 -23.00
CA GLU A 202 -54.43 -39.46 -23.58
C GLU A 202 -54.11 -39.36 -25.08
N ASN A 203 -54.88 -38.58 -25.83
CA ASN A 203 -54.71 -38.37 -27.27
C ASN A 203 -53.72 -37.24 -27.61
N TRP A 204 -53.14 -36.60 -26.59
CA TRP A 204 -52.16 -35.54 -26.79
C TRP A 204 -50.80 -36.12 -27.18
N SER A 205 -50.09 -35.42 -28.05
CA SER A 205 -48.76 -35.79 -28.54
C SER A 205 -47.83 -34.59 -28.49
N PHE A 206 -46.65 -34.77 -27.87
CA PHE A 206 -45.64 -33.72 -27.85
C PHE A 206 -45.14 -33.36 -29.25
N ILE A 207 -45.07 -34.31 -30.19
CA ILE A 207 -44.67 -34.02 -31.58
C ILE A 207 -45.65 -33.05 -32.25
N ASP A 208 -46.94 -33.24 -32.02
CA ASP A 208 -47.97 -32.38 -32.62
C ASP A 208 -47.90 -30.97 -31.99
N TYR A 209 -47.68 -30.88 -30.68
CA TYR A 209 -47.43 -29.63 -29.97
C TYR A 209 -46.14 -28.93 -30.44
N PHE A 210 -45.05 -29.69 -30.59
CA PHE A 210 -43.77 -29.23 -31.11
C PHE A 210 -43.93 -28.59 -32.48
N LEU A 211 -44.62 -29.25 -33.42
CA LEU A 211 -44.86 -28.72 -34.76
C LEU A 211 -45.71 -27.44 -34.75
N LEU A 212 -46.64 -27.29 -33.79
CA LEU A 212 -47.40 -26.05 -33.62
C LEU A 212 -46.50 -24.92 -33.13
N GLN A 213 -45.74 -25.14 -32.06
CA GLN A 213 -44.87 -24.12 -31.46
C GLN A 213 -43.68 -23.75 -32.36
N GLU A 214 -43.14 -24.72 -33.11
CA GLU A 214 -42.11 -24.47 -34.12
C GLU A 214 -42.59 -23.52 -35.23
N GLN A 215 -43.84 -23.64 -35.69
CA GLN A 215 -44.37 -22.74 -36.72
C GLN A 215 -44.38 -21.28 -36.23
N LEU A 216 -44.66 -21.06 -34.95
CA LEU A 216 -44.54 -19.73 -34.35
C LEU A 216 -43.07 -19.27 -34.36
N ALA A 217 -42.12 -20.16 -34.03
CA ALA A 217 -40.70 -19.86 -34.09
C ALA A 217 -40.25 -19.46 -35.51
N PHE A 218 -40.73 -20.14 -36.55
CA PHE A 218 -40.46 -19.76 -37.95
C PHE A 218 -41.00 -18.37 -38.29
N VAL A 219 -42.19 -18.00 -37.79
CA VAL A 219 -42.74 -16.65 -38.01
C VAL A 219 -41.90 -15.59 -37.31
N LEU A 220 -41.45 -15.85 -36.09
CA LEU A 220 -40.57 -14.93 -35.37
C LEU A 220 -39.19 -14.81 -36.06
N GLU A 221 -38.67 -15.91 -36.59
CA GLU A 221 -37.45 -15.93 -37.42
C GLU A 221 -37.62 -15.11 -38.71
N MET A 222 -38.75 -15.26 -39.42
CA MET A 222 -39.08 -14.44 -40.61
C MET A 222 -39.15 -12.94 -40.32
N LEU A 223 -39.53 -12.56 -39.09
CA LEU A 223 -39.57 -11.16 -38.64
C LEU A 223 -38.21 -10.68 -38.08
N GLY A 224 -37.15 -11.48 -38.17
CA GLY A 224 -35.82 -11.16 -37.63
C GLY A 224 -35.76 -11.18 -36.09
N GLN A 225 -36.77 -11.71 -35.40
CA GLN A 225 -36.81 -11.81 -33.94
C GLN A 225 -36.18 -13.13 -33.47
N HIS A 226 -34.89 -13.32 -33.77
CA HIS A 226 -34.17 -14.56 -33.47
C HIS A 226 -34.20 -14.91 -31.98
N SER A 227 -34.11 -13.93 -31.08
CA SER A 227 -34.19 -14.17 -29.63
C SER A 227 -35.56 -14.66 -29.17
N GLU A 228 -36.66 -14.18 -29.77
CA GLU A 228 -38.01 -14.66 -29.43
C GLU A 228 -38.28 -16.04 -30.02
N ALA A 229 -37.76 -16.31 -31.23
CA ALA A 229 -37.78 -17.64 -31.83
C ALA A 229 -36.99 -18.65 -30.99
N LEU A 230 -35.82 -18.25 -30.46
CA LEU A 230 -34.97 -19.09 -29.62
C LEU A 230 -35.70 -19.51 -28.34
N VAL A 231 -36.44 -18.60 -27.71
CA VAL A 231 -37.26 -18.91 -26.52
C VAL A 231 -38.26 -20.04 -26.81
N GLN A 232 -38.83 -20.11 -28.02
CA GLN A 232 -39.75 -21.20 -28.36
C GLN A 232 -39.05 -22.56 -28.34
N TYR A 233 -37.84 -22.65 -28.89
CA TYR A 233 -37.06 -23.89 -28.85
C TYR A 233 -36.55 -24.22 -27.45
N ASP A 234 -36.15 -23.22 -26.66
CA ASP A 234 -35.74 -23.40 -25.26
C ASP A 234 -36.89 -23.94 -24.38
N GLU A 235 -38.12 -23.45 -24.59
CA GLU A 235 -39.30 -23.98 -23.91
C GLU A 235 -39.63 -25.42 -24.32
N LEU A 236 -39.51 -25.73 -25.62
CA LEU A 236 -39.74 -27.08 -26.15
C LEU A 236 -38.71 -28.07 -25.59
N ASP A 237 -37.43 -27.69 -25.58
CA ASP A 237 -36.32 -28.50 -25.06
C ASP A 237 -36.51 -28.83 -23.57
N ALA A 238 -36.82 -27.80 -22.76
CA ALA A 238 -37.07 -27.96 -21.33
C ALA A 238 -38.32 -28.81 -21.03
N MET A 239 -39.41 -28.58 -21.77
CA MET A 239 -40.64 -29.35 -21.61
C MET A 239 -40.42 -30.83 -22.00
N PHE A 240 -39.69 -31.09 -23.08
CA PHE A 240 -39.39 -32.45 -23.51
C PHE A 240 -38.53 -33.19 -22.48
N SER A 241 -37.48 -32.56 -21.95
CA SER A 241 -36.67 -33.14 -20.86
C SER A 241 -37.52 -33.44 -19.63
N GLN A 242 -38.44 -32.55 -19.25
CA GLN A 242 -39.35 -32.79 -18.14
C GLN A 242 -40.23 -34.03 -18.36
N PHE A 243 -40.76 -34.22 -19.58
CA PHE A 243 -41.55 -35.42 -19.89
C PHE A 243 -40.73 -36.72 -19.80
N ILE A 244 -39.50 -36.71 -20.30
CA ILE A 244 -38.61 -37.89 -20.21
C ILE A 244 -38.30 -38.21 -18.74
N LEU A 245 -37.91 -37.21 -17.94
CA LEU A 245 -37.59 -37.42 -16.53
C LEU A 245 -38.80 -37.92 -15.72
N ASN A 246 -40.00 -37.38 -16.00
CA ASN A 246 -41.23 -37.85 -15.36
C ASN A 246 -41.59 -39.30 -15.74
N SER A 247 -41.21 -39.75 -16.94
CA SER A 247 -41.47 -41.13 -17.39
C SER A 247 -40.69 -42.19 -16.60
N VAL A 248 -39.65 -41.81 -15.86
CA VAL A 248 -38.88 -42.73 -15.00
C VAL A 248 -39.66 -43.15 -13.76
N PHE A 249 -40.53 -42.27 -13.24
CA PHE A 249 -41.25 -42.47 -11.98
C PHE A 249 -42.76 -42.75 -12.18
N GLY A 250 -43.25 -42.75 -13.42
CA GLY A 250 -44.66 -42.93 -13.75
C GLY A 250 -44.88 -43.70 -15.06
N GLU A 251 -46.14 -43.82 -15.51
CA GLU A 251 -46.44 -44.48 -16.78
C GLU A 251 -45.93 -43.67 -17.99
N LYS A 252 -45.24 -44.35 -18.91
CA LYS A 252 -44.71 -43.76 -20.14
C LYS A 252 -45.88 -43.34 -21.05
N GLN A 253 -45.93 -42.06 -21.43
CA GLN A 253 -46.97 -41.57 -22.35
C GLN A 253 -46.84 -42.25 -23.72
N LYS A 254 -47.97 -42.60 -24.35
CA LYS A 254 -48.01 -43.38 -25.62
C LYS A 254 -47.18 -42.74 -26.74
N TRP A 255 -47.19 -41.41 -26.86
CA TRP A 255 -46.41 -40.71 -27.89
C TRP A 255 -44.89 -40.79 -27.65
N LEU A 256 -44.44 -40.99 -26.41
CA LEU A 256 -43.01 -41.09 -26.07
C LEU A 256 -42.39 -42.40 -26.57
N LEU A 257 -43.21 -43.41 -26.88
CA LEU A 257 -42.77 -44.67 -27.49
C LEU A 257 -42.15 -44.50 -28.88
N ILE A 258 -42.42 -43.40 -29.57
CA ILE A 258 -41.80 -43.07 -30.86
C ILE A 258 -40.27 -43.05 -30.74
N PHE A 259 -39.76 -42.64 -29.57
CA PHE A 259 -38.33 -42.49 -29.30
C PHE A 259 -37.67 -43.76 -28.73
N ASP A 260 -38.43 -44.85 -28.55
CA ASP A 260 -37.97 -46.12 -27.97
C ASP A 260 -37.27 -47.02 -28.99
N GLN A 261 -36.48 -46.40 -29.87
CA GLN A 261 -35.76 -47.09 -30.95
C GLN A 261 -34.28 -47.21 -30.60
N PRO A 262 -33.61 -48.32 -30.97
CA PRO A 262 -32.19 -48.50 -30.75
C PRO A 262 -31.37 -47.47 -31.55
N LEU A 263 -30.27 -46.99 -30.98
CA LEU A 263 -29.46 -45.91 -31.55
C LEU A 263 -28.29 -46.47 -32.37
N TYR A 264 -28.58 -47.13 -33.49
CA TYR A 264 -27.55 -47.63 -34.42
C TYR A 264 -27.01 -46.54 -35.36
N ALA A 265 -27.77 -45.46 -35.56
CA ALA A 265 -27.33 -44.28 -36.29
C ALA A 265 -27.20 -43.10 -35.32
N PHE A 266 -26.00 -42.53 -35.25
CA PHE A 266 -25.63 -41.50 -34.27
C PHE A 266 -24.84 -40.37 -34.91
N HIS A 267 -25.41 -39.84 -36.00
CA HIS A 267 -24.88 -38.66 -36.66
C HIS A 267 -24.79 -37.49 -35.67
N GLY A 268 -23.63 -36.85 -35.58
CA GLY A 268 -23.51 -35.60 -34.85
C GLY A 268 -24.32 -34.47 -35.49
N ILE A 269 -24.41 -33.35 -34.75
CA ILE A 269 -25.09 -32.15 -35.22
C ILE A 269 -24.50 -31.67 -36.56
N SER A 270 -25.32 -31.06 -37.39
CA SER A 270 -24.90 -30.47 -38.66
C SER A 270 -25.74 -29.24 -38.97
N LEU A 271 -25.09 -28.11 -39.20
CA LEU A 271 -25.76 -26.88 -39.62
C LEU A 271 -26.12 -26.87 -41.11
N ASN A 272 -26.07 -28.04 -41.78
CA ASN A 272 -26.47 -28.18 -43.18
C ASN A 272 -28.01 -28.14 -43.31
N PRO A 273 -28.58 -27.16 -44.03
CA PRO A 273 -30.02 -27.02 -44.17
C PRO A 273 -30.72 -28.23 -44.79
N ALA A 274 -30.05 -28.97 -45.68
CA ALA A 274 -30.63 -30.14 -46.35
C ALA A 274 -30.83 -31.31 -45.36
N LYS A 275 -29.81 -31.60 -44.55
CA LYS A 275 -29.89 -32.63 -43.50
C LYS A 275 -30.94 -32.25 -42.45
N MET A 276 -30.99 -30.98 -42.07
CA MET A 276 -32.01 -30.49 -41.14
C MET A 276 -33.43 -30.63 -41.69
N MET A 277 -33.64 -30.39 -42.99
CA MET A 277 -34.93 -30.65 -43.65
C MET A 277 -35.30 -32.14 -43.65
N GLU A 278 -34.32 -33.02 -43.89
CA GLU A 278 -34.51 -34.47 -43.83
C GLU A 278 -34.92 -34.92 -42.42
N THR A 279 -34.19 -34.48 -41.39
CA THR A 279 -34.52 -34.76 -39.99
C THR A 279 -35.91 -34.24 -39.64
N ARG A 280 -36.26 -33.02 -40.08
CA ARG A 280 -37.61 -32.47 -39.89
C ARG A 280 -38.68 -33.33 -40.55
N ALA A 281 -38.45 -33.85 -41.75
CA ALA A 281 -39.38 -34.75 -42.42
C ALA A 281 -39.61 -36.04 -41.61
N LYS A 282 -38.57 -36.59 -40.97
CA LYS A 282 -38.67 -37.72 -40.03
C LYS A 282 -39.49 -37.38 -38.77
N ILE A 283 -39.36 -36.15 -38.25
CA ILE A 283 -40.18 -35.67 -37.12
C ILE A 283 -41.66 -35.65 -37.51
N VAL A 284 -41.98 -35.09 -38.68
CA VAL A 284 -43.37 -35.03 -39.19
C VAL A 284 -43.94 -36.43 -39.45
N SER A 285 -43.15 -37.34 -40.01
CA SER A 285 -43.57 -38.73 -40.25
C SER A 285 -43.53 -39.62 -39.02
N ARG A 286 -43.13 -39.09 -37.84
CA ARG A 286 -43.02 -39.81 -36.56
C ARG A 286 -42.05 -41.00 -36.61
N ASN A 287 -40.99 -40.90 -37.41
CA ASN A 287 -39.94 -41.91 -37.54
C ASN A 287 -38.56 -41.30 -37.22
N VAL A 288 -38.46 -40.67 -36.06
CA VAL A 288 -37.25 -39.96 -35.59
C VAL A 288 -36.74 -40.61 -34.31
N THR A 289 -35.43 -40.79 -34.21
CA THR A 289 -34.79 -41.27 -32.97
C THR A 289 -34.67 -40.14 -31.94
N LEU A 290 -34.48 -40.48 -30.65
CA LEU A 290 -34.26 -39.48 -29.61
C LEU A 290 -33.07 -38.55 -29.96
N LEU A 291 -31.99 -39.16 -30.46
CA LEU A 291 -30.75 -38.45 -30.76
C LEU A 291 -30.91 -37.49 -31.93
N GLU A 292 -31.61 -37.89 -32.99
CA GLU A 292 -31.92 -37.00 -34.13
C GLU A 292 -32.82 -35.84 -33.71
N PHE A 293 -33.83 -36.09 -32.88
CA PHE A 293 -34.74 -35.04 -32.41
C PHE A 293 -34.04 -34.02 -31.51
N ARG A 294 -33.21 -34.49 -30.56
CA ARG A 294 -32.39 -33.62 -29.71
C ARG A 294 -31.37 -32.83 -30.52
N SER A 295 -30.70 -33.49 -31.47
CA SER A 295 -29.77 -32.83 -32.39
C SER A 295 -30.48 -31.75 -33.21
N TYR A 296 -31.70 -32.02 -33.70
CA TYR A 296 -32.50 -31.03 -34.42
C TYR A 296 -32.84 -29.79 -33.58
N LEU A 297 -33.30 -29.97 -32.34
CA LEU A 297 -33.59 -28.85 -31.43
C LEU A 297 -32.34 -27.97 -31.22
N PHE A 298 -31.21 -28.60 -30.92
CA PHE A 298 -29.96 -27.89 -30.71
C PHE A 298 -29.44 -27.22 -31.98
N GLU A 299 -29.51 -27.88 -33.14
CA GLU A 299 -29.18 -27.29 -34.45
C GLU A 299 -30.01 -26.03 -34.73
N ARG A 300 -31.31 -26.03 -34.41
CA ARG A 300 -32.18 -24.87 -34.56
C ARG A 300 -31.80 -23.74 -33.59
N GLN A 301 -31.46 -24.05 -32.34
CA GLN A 301 -30.93 -23.08 -31.39
C GLN A 301 -29.60 -22.47 -31.90
N CYS A 302 -28.69 -23.29 -32.42
CA CYS A 302 -27.43 -22.86 -33.01
C CYS A 302 -27.64 -21.87 -34.16
N LEU A 303 -28.52 -22.19 -35.11
CA LEU A 303 -28.83 -21.30 -36.23
C LEU A 303 -29.38 -19.94 -35.77
N LEU A 304 -30.26 -19.93 -34.76
CA LEU A 304 -30.85 -18.70 -34.23
C LEU A 304 -29.84 -17.87 -33.43
N LEU A 305 -28.94 -18.52 -32.68
CA LEU A 305 -27.87 -17.86 -31.95
C LEU A 305 -26.82 -17.27 -32.87
N ASP A 306 -26.46 -17.99 -33.95
CA ASP A 306 -25.54 -17.50 -34.98
C ASP A 306 -26.14 -16.28 -35.70
N ALA A 307 -27.41 -16.36 -36.12
CA ALA A 307 -28.14 -15.24 -36.72
C ALA A 307 -28.30 -14.04 -35.76
N ALA A 308 -28.35 -14.28 -34.44
CA ALA A 308 -28.36 -13.23 -33.42
C ALA A 308 -26.97 -12.65 -33.10
N GLY A 309 -25.90 -13.12 -33.75
CA GLY A 309 -24.52 -12.69 -33.51
C GLY A 309 -23.96 -13.13 -32.15
N LYS A 310 -24.43 -14.27 -31.62
CA LYS A 310 -24.08 -14.81 -30.29
C LYS A 310 -23.46 -16.21 -30.35
N PRO A 311 -22.39 -16.44 -31.12
CA PRO A 311 -21.80 -17.77 -31.29
C PRO A 311 -21.17 -18.34 -30.02
N TRP A 312 -20.76 -17.51 -29.05
CA TRP A 312 -20.24 -18.01 -27.77
C TRP A 312 -21.31 -18.70 -26.91
N GLU A 313 -22.59 -18.31 -27.04
CA GLU A 313 -23.70 -18.96 -26.33
C GLU A 313 -23.93 -20.38 -26.87
N ILE A 314 -23.55 -20.65 -28.13
CA ILE A 314 -23.60 -22.00 -28.72
C ILE A 314 -22.59 -22.90 -28.00
N ALA A 315 -21.36 -22.44 -27.84
CA ALA A 315 -20.33 -23.14 -27.08
C ALA A 315 -20.73 -23.33 -25.60
N GLU A 316 -21.32 -22.31 -24.98
CA GLU A 316 -21.82 -22.39 -23.60
C GLU A 316 -22.88 -23.48 -23.43
N ARG A 317 -23.80 -23.62 -24.40
CA ARG A 317 -24.93 -24.55 -24.34
C ARG A 317 -24.59 -26.00 -24.73
N LEU A 318 -23.46 -26.25 -25.41
CA LEU A 318 -23.13 -27.59 -25.90
C LEU A 318 -22.98 -28.62 -24.76
N LEU A 319 -22.17 -28.35 -23.73
CA LEU A 319 -21.92 -29.34 -22.68
C LEU A 319 -23.19 -29.70 -21.90
N PRO A 320 -24.03 -28.74 -21.46
CA PRO A 320 -25.34 -29.05 -20.89
C PRO A 320 -26.22 -29.92 -21.80
N PHE A 321 -26.27 -29.61 -23.10
CA PHE A 321 -27.03 -30.36 -24.10
C PHE A 321 -26.56 -31.82 -24.24
N LEU A 322 -25.25 -32.03 -24.35
CA LEU A 322 -24.68 -33.37 -24.45
C LEU A 322 -25.00 -34.18 -23.17
N PHE A 323 -24.77 -33.59 -22.00
CA PHE A 323 -25.01 -34.26 -20.72
C PHE A 323 -26.49 -34.60 -20.49
N SER A 324 -27.41 -33.67 -20.77
CA SER A 324 -28.85 -33.92 -20.61
C SER A 324 -29.32 -35.03 -21.55
N THR A 325 -28.88 -35.01 -22.81
CA THR A 325 -29.23 -36.05 -23.79
C THR A 325 -28.73 -37.43 -23.37
N LEU A 326 -27.50 -37.54 -22.84
CA LEU A 326 -27.00 -38.82 -22.31
C LEU A 326 -27.84 -39.34 -21.14
N ARG A 327 -28.19 -38.47 -20.19
CA ARG A 327 -29.06 -38.82 -19.05
C ARG A 327 -30.44 -39.29 -19.51
N GLU A 328 -30.97 -38.71 -20.58
CA GLU A 328 -32.26 -39.07 -21.14
C GLU A 328 -32.25 -40.40 -21.89
N ILE A 329 -31.18 -40.68 -22.64
CA ILE A 329 -30.93 -41.99 -23.26
C ILE A 329 -30.91 -43.08 -22.17
N GLU A 330 -30.20 -42.82 -21.06
CA GLU A 330 -30.17 -43.73 -19.91
C GLU A 330 -31.54 -43.87 -19.22
N ALA A 331 -32.27 -42.76 -19.06
CA ALA A 331 -33.60 -42.75 -18.45
C ALA A 331 -34.60 -43.60 -19.25
N LEU A 332 -34.54 -43.53 -20.58
CA LEU A 332 -35.36 -44.35 -21.48
C LEU A 332 -34.82 -45.77 -21.70
N LYS A 333 -33.61 -46.08 -21.22
CA LYS A 333 -32.94 -47.39 -21.37
C LYS A 333 -32.79 -47.81 -22.84
N LEU A 334 -32.43 -46.87 -23.71
CA LEU A 334 -32.25 -47.15 -25.14
C LEU A 334 -31.00 -48.02 -25.36
N ASP A 335 -31.10 -48.96 -26.30
CA ASP A 335 -29.94 -49.76 -26.73
C ASP A 335 -28.97 -48.90 -27.55
N THR A 336 -27.70 -48.89 -27.14
CA THR A 336 -26.64 -48.10 -27.76
C THR A 336 -25.39 -48.96 -27.95
N PRO A 337 -24.82 -49.03 -29.17
CA PRO A 337 -23.55 -49.70 -29.40
C PRO A 337 -22.42 -49.08 -28.55
N GLU A 338 -21.51 -49.91 -28.08
CA GLU A 338 -20.35 -49.43 -27.32
C GLU A 338 -19.53 -48.44 -28.16
N GLY A 339 -19.23 -47.25 -27.59
CA GLY A 339 -18.52 -46.18 -28.27
C GLY A 339 -19.39 -45.23 -29.11
N ALA A 340 -20.66 -45.57 -29.41
CA ALA A 340 -21.55 -44.76 -30.25
C ALA A 340 -21.75 -43.33 -29.70
N LEU A 341 -22.05 -43.22 -28.40
CA LEU A 341 -22.28 -41.93 -27.75
C LEU A 341 -21.01 -41.08 -27.68
N ALA A 342 -19.83 -41.71 -27.50
CA ALA A 342 -18.55 -41.01 -27.52
C ALA A 342 -18.23 -40.44 -28.92
N CYS A 343 -18.56 -41.18 -29.99
CA CYS A 343 -18.48 -40.67 -31.37
C CYS A 343 -19.42 -39.47 -31.57
N TRP A 344 -20.67 -39.59 -31.13
CA TRP A 344 -21.65 -38.50 -31.25
C TRP A 344 -21.20 -37.23 -30.51
N GLU A 345 -20.80 -37.35 -29.23
CA GLU A 345 -20.29 -36.23 -28.44
C GLU A 345 -19.06 -35.58 -29.10
N PHE A 346 -18.14 -36.39 -29.61
CA PHE A 346 -16.94 -35.90 -30.29
C PHE A 346 -17.28 -35.09 -31.55
N VAL A 347 -18.15 -35.63 -32.42
CA VAL A 347 -18.55 -34.93 -33.65
C VAL A 347 -19.27 -33.62 -33.31
N CYS A 348 -20.16 -33.63 -32.31
CA CYS A 348 -20.84 -32.41 -31.88
C CYS A 348 -19.88 -31.36 -31.32
N ALA A 349 -18.90 -31.79 -30.52
CA ALA A 349 -17.85 -30.91 -30.01
C ALA A 349 -17.07 -30.25 -31.15
N LEU A 350 -16.61 -31.04 -32.13
CA LEU A 350 -15.78 -30.51 -33.21
C LEU A 350 -16.56 -29.59 -34.16
N GLU A 351 -17.84 -29.84 -34.42
CA GLU A 351 -18.70 -28.94 -35.19
C GLU A 351 -18.88 -27.57 -34.52
N VAL A 352 -19.17 -27.54 -33.21
CA VAL A 352 -19.28 -26.27 -32.46
C VAL A 352 -17.93 -25.55 -32.40
N LEU A 353 -16.82 -26.27 -32.22
CA LEU A 353 -15.48 -25.69 -32.23
C LEU A 353 -15.13 -25.07 -33.59
N ASN A 354 -15.49 -25.74 -34.69
CA ASN A 354 -15.33 -25.20 -36.04
C ASN A 354 -16.17 -23.94 -36.29
N LEU A 355 -17.36 -23.83 -35.68
CA LEU A 355 -18.15 -22.61 -35.70
C LEU A 355 -17.48 -21.48 -34.91
N CYS A 356 -16.97 -21.79 -33.72
CA CYS A 356 -16.26 -20.83 -32.87
C CYS A 356 -15.00 -20.24 -33.55
N ASP A 357 -14.31 -21.04 -34.37
CA ASP A 357 -13.15 -20.60 -35.15
C ASP A 357 -13.48 -19.53 -36.20
N LYS A 358 -14.72 -19.46 -36.68
CA LYS A 358 -15.14 -18.42 -37.65
C LYS A 358 -15.25 -17.02 -37.01
N VAL A 359 -15.20 -16.95 -35.68
CA VAL A 359 -15.43 -15.73 -34.86
C VAL A 359 -14.10 -15.02 -34.51
N GLN A 360 -12.98 -15.47 -35.07
CA GLN A 360 -11.59 -15.11 -34.75
C GLN A 360 -11.21 -13.62 -34.89
N GLU A 361 -12.06 -12.76 -35.46
CA GLU A 361 -11.81 -11.31 -35.60
C GLU A 361 -12.75 -10.43 -34.74
N SER A 362 -13.58 -11.03 -33.88
CA SER A 362 -14.58 -10.29 -33.09
C SER A 362 -14.09 -9.81 -31.72
N LYS A 363 -14.79 -8.84 -31.11
CA LYS A 363 -14.54 -8.43 -29.72
C LYS A 363 -14.86 -9.52 -28.67
N ASP A 364 -15.53 -10.60 -29.08
CA ASP A 364 -16.02 -11.66 -28.20
C ASP A 364 -15.14 -12.92 -28.19
N ILE A 365 -13.95 -12.88 -28.81
CA ILE A 365 -12.98 -14.01 -28.86
C ILE A 365 -12.70 -14.58 -27.47
N TYR A 366 -12.58 -13.73 -26.45
CA TYR A 366 -12.33 -14.19 -25.08
C TYR A 366 -13.49 -15.01 -24.51
N LYS A 367 -14.75 -14.56 -24.72
CA LYS A 367 -15.94 -15.32 -24.28
C LYS A 367 -16.06 -16.64 -25.03
N CYS A 368 -15.82 -16.61 -26.33
CA CYS A 368 -15.81 -17.81 -27.17
C CYS A 368 -14.75 -18.82 -26.68
N SER A 369 -13.54 -18.34 -26.39
CA SER A 369 -12.44 -19.14 -25.81
C SER A 369 -12.78 -19.72 -24.43
N GLN A 370 -13.54 -18.98 -23.61
CA GLN A 370 -13.94 -19.42 -22.27
C GLN A 370 -14.81 -20.68 -22.31
N PHE A 371 -15.71 -20.76 -23.28
CA PHE A 371 -16.62 -21.89 -23.44
C PHE A 371 -16.07 -22.98 -24.37
N SER A 372 -15.17 -22.65 -25.29
CA SER A 372 -14.52 -23.66 -26.14
C SER A 372 -13.44 -24.48 -25.44
N ALA A 373 -12.75 -23.95 -24.41
CA ALA A 373 -11.70 -24.70 -23.71
C ALA A 373 -12.19 -26.03 -23.08
N PRO A 374 -13.34 -26.06 -22.37
CA PRO A 374 -13.95 -27.31 -21.91
C PRO A 374 -14.38 -28.26 -23.03
N ILE A 375 -14.79 -27.73 -24.20
CA ILE A 375 -15.20 -28.54 -25.35
C ILE A 375 -14.00 -29.22 -25.99
N TRP A 376 -12.86 -28.52 -26.14
CA TRP A 376 -11.60 -29.14 -26.57
C TRP A 376 -11.18 -30.29 -25.65
N ASN A 377 -11.33 -30.10 -24.33
CA ASN A 377 -11.04 -31.15 -23.37
C ASN A 377 -11.98 -32.36 -23.50
N LEU A 378 -13.29 -32.12 -23.68
CA LEU A 378 -14.26 -33.18 -23.94
C LEU A 378 -13.88 -33.96 -25.20
N ALA A 379 -13.60 -33.28 -26.32
CA ALA A 379 -13.22 -33.93 -27.57
C ALA A 379 -11.96 -34.79 -27.40
N LYS A 380 -10.95 -34.27 -26.70
CA LYS A 380 -9.74 -35.04 -26.32
C LYS A 380 -10.10 -36.30 -25.52
N ASP A 381 -10.91 -36.16 -24.46
CA ASP A 381 -11.27 -37.27 -23.57
C ASP A 381 -12.06 -38.36 -24.29
N LYS A 382 -13.03 -37.96 -25.13
CA LYS A 382 -13.83 -38.91 -25.93
C LYS A 382 -12.99 -39.60 -26.99
N LEU A 383 -12.09 -38.88 -27.65
CA LEU A 383 -11.14 -39.49 -28.58
C LEU A 383 -10.27 -40.51 -27.86
N TYR A 384 -9.69 -40.19 -26.70
CA TYR A 384 -8.87 -41.14 -25.92
C TYR A 384 -9.64 -42.41 -25.54
N GLY A 385 -10.88 -42.26 -25.07
CA GLY A 385 -11.76 -43.39 -24.74
C GLY A 385 -12.00 -44.30 -25.94
N LEU A 386 -12.33 -43.72 -27.10
CA LEU A 386 -12.48 -44.44 -28.37
C LEU A 386 -11.17 -45.11 -28.80
N GLY A 387 -10.03 -44.43 -28.66
CA GLY A 387 -8.72 -44.98 -28.95
C GLY A 387 -8.39 -46.21 -28.12
N LYS A 388 -8.77 -46.22 -26.83
CA LYS A 388 -8.63 -47.39 -25.96
C LYS A 388 -9.51 -48.55 -26.43
N GLN A 389 -10.77 -48.29 -26.75
CA GLN A 389 -11.72 -49.30 -27.23
C GLN A 389 -11.26 -49.92 -28.56
N CYS A 390 -10.79 -49.09 -29.49
CA CYS A 390 -10.35 -49.52 -30.82
C CYS A 390 -8.90 -50.04 -30.87
N GLY A 391 -8.17 -50.11 -29.75
CA GLY A 391 -6.79 -50.61 -29.71
C GLY A 391 -5.77 -49.69 -30.38
N LEU A 392 -6.05 -48.38 -30.45
CA LEU A 392 -5.25 -47.37 -31.16
C LEU A 392 -4.24 -46.65 -30.27
N LEU A 393 -4.21 -46.95 -28.97
CA LEU A 393 -3.25 -46.36 -28.04
C LEU A 393 -1.80 -46.73 -28.40
N PRO A 394 -0.81 -45.88 -28.04
CA PRO A 394 0.60 -46.17 -28.27
C PRO A 394 1.04 -47.54 -27.74
N GLY A 395 1.78 -48.30 -28.55
CA GLY A 395 2.28 -49.62 -28.19
C GLY A 395 1.29 -50.79 -28.36
N PHE A 396 0.05 -50.51 -28.76
CA PHE A 396 -0.95 -51.55 -29.05
C PHE A 396 -1.15 -51.75 -30.56
N VAL A 397 -1.47 -52.99 -30.94
CA VAL A 397 -1.90 -53.34 -32.29
C VAL A 397 -3.38 -53.73 -32.23
N PRO A 398 -4.26 -53.12 -33.03
CA PRO A 398 -5.69 -53.44 -33.01
C PRO A 398 -5.94 -54.92 -33.30
N THR A 399 -6.77 -55.55 -32.47
CA THR A 399 -7.26 -56.92 -32.71
C THR A 399 -8.35 -56.94 -33.78
N SER A 400 -8.67 -58.12 -34.34
CA SER A 400 -9.73 -58.27 -35.35
C SER A 400 -11.10 -57.78 -34.86
N GLU A 401 -11.41 -57.97 -33.57
CA GLU A 401 -12.65 -57.51 -32.94
C GLU A 401 -12.70 -55.97 -32.85
N GLN A 402 -11.57 -55.34 -32.51
CA GLN A 402 -11.45 -53.89 -32.45
C GLN A 402 -11.54 -53.24 -33.85
N LEU A 403 -10.99 -53.89 -34.89
CA LEU A 403 -11.17 -53.45 -36.27
C LEU A 403 -12.64 -53.52 -36.72
N HIS A 404 -13.36 -54.58 -36.34
CA HIS A 404 -14.81 -54.68 -36.56
C HIS A 404 -15.57 -53.57 -35.81
N THR A 405 -15.13 -53.24 -34.59
CA THR A 405 -15.70 -52.12 -33.81
C THR A 405 -15.51 -50.80 -34.53
N VAL A 406 -14.32 -50.51 -35.08
CA VAL A 406 -14.06 -49.30 -35.90
C VAL A 406 -14.98 -49.22 -37.10
N LEU A 407 -15.21 -50.33 -37.82
CA LEU A 407 -16.11 -50.38 -38.96
C LEU A 407 -17.56 -50.10 -38.56
N HIS A 408 -18.03 -50.71 -37.46
CA HIS A 408 -19.38 -50.49 -36.94
C HIS A 408 -19.59 -49.04 -36.51
N LEU A 409 -18.63 -48.46 -35.79
CA LEU A 409 -18.65 -47.06 -35.39
C LEU A 409 -18.64 -46.10 -36.59
N SER A 410 -17.82 -46.40 -37.59
CA SER A 410 -17.73 -45.59 -38.82
C SER A 410 -19.03 -45.62 -39.62
N ALA A 411 -19.72 -46.77 -39.68
CA ALA A 411 -21.02 -46.89 -40.33
C ALA A 411 -22.11 -46.10 -39.57
N GLY A 412 -22.14 -46.20 -38.24
CA GLY A 412 -23.16 -45.54 -37.42
C GLY A 412 -23.07 -44.01 -37.37
N MET A 413 -21.89 -43.43 -37.59
CA MET A 413 -21.72 -41.97 -37.73
C MET A 413 -22.27 -41.41 -39.05
N GLY A 414 -22.50 -42.27 -40.06
CA GLY A 414 -22.89 -41.89 -41.41
C GLY A 414 -21.81 -41.15 -42.18
N ASP A 415 -22.14 -40.70 -43.40
CA ASP A 415 -21.23 -39.97 -44.29
C ASP A 415 -21.47 -38.46 -44.27
N SER A 416 -20.41 -37.69 -44.51
CA SER A 416 -20.52 -36.24 -44.66
C SER A 416 -21.17 -35.88 -46.00
N LEU A 417 -22.26 -35.11 -45.96
CA LEU A 417 -22.84 -34.51 -47.16
C LEU A 417 -21.95 -33.35 -47.64
N PRO A 418 -21.60 -33.25 -48.93
CA PRO A 418 -20.84 -32.13 -49.45
C PRO A 418 -21.62 -30.82 -49.25
N GLU A 419 -20.93 -29.76 -48.81
CA GLU A 419 -21.51 -28.42 -48.71
C GLU A 419 -21.95 -27.97 -50.11
N THR A 420 -23.25 -28.02 -50.39
CA THR A 420 -23.81 -27.42 -51.60
C THR A 420 -23.71 -25.90 -51.46
N GLY A 421 -22.98 -25.25 -52.37
CA GLY A 421 -22.65 -23.81 -52.37
C GLY A 421 -23.82 -22.82 -52.40
N GLN A 422 -25.06 -23.26 -52.14
CA GLN A 422 -26.24 -22.41 -51.99
C GLN A 422 -26.45 -21.91 -50.55
N ALA A 423 -25.86 -22.56 -49.53
CA ALA A 423 -25.96 -22.09 -48.15
C ALA A 423 -25.15 -20.80 -47.91
N ALA A 424 -24.02 -20.63 -48.60
CA ALA A 424 -23.23 -19.40 -48.59
C ALA A 424 -24.00 -18.21 -49.22
N ALA A 425 -24.83 -18.46 -50.23
CA ALA A 425 -25.59 -17.41 -50.92
C ALA A 425 -26.79 -16.87 -50.13
N ARG A 426 -27.27 -17.56 -49.09
CA ARG A 426 -28.37 -17.05 -48.22
C ARG A 426 -27.88 -16.13 -47.10
N LEU A 427 -26.58 -16.12 -46.80
CA LEU A 427 -25.96 -15.16 -45.89
C LEU A 427 -25.58 -13.83 -46.58
N GLU A 428 -25.78 -13.71 -47.91
CA GLU A 428 -25.47 -12.52 -48.71
C GLU A 428 -26.70 -11.81 -49.31
N LEU A 429 -27.93 -12.17 -48.91
CA LEU A 429 -29.13 -11.41 -49.30
C LEU A 429 -29.48 -10.33 -48.27
N GLN A 430 -28.56 -9.39 -48.09
CA GLN A 430 -28.89 -8.01 -47.68
C GLN A 430 -28.54 -7.10 -48.86
N PRO A 431 -29.44 -6.23 -49.35
CA PRO A 431 -29.06 -5.24 -50.34
C PRO A 431 -28.01 -4.31 -49.71
N GLU A 432 -26.84 -4.24 -50.33
CA GLU A 432 -25.73 -3.40 -49.94
C GLU A 432 -26.14 -1.93 -49.78
N LEU A 433 -26.00 -1.39 -48.57
CA LEU A 433 -25.87 0.05 -48.34
C LEU A 433 -24.69 0.27 -47.37
N HIS A 434 -23.53 0.46 -47.99
CA HIS A 434 -22.35 1.19 -47.50
C HIS A 434 -22.00 1.11 -46.00
N VAL A 435 -21.13 0.15 -45.63
CA VAL A 435 -19.97 0.37 -44.72
C VAL A 435 -18.84 -0.58 -45.14
N ASP A 436 -17.72 0.01 -45.57
CA ASP A 436 -16.36 -0.52 -45.77
C ASP A 436 -16.16 -1.96 -46.30
N ALA A 437 -15.74 -2.01 -47.58
CA ALA A 437 -15.11 -3.15 -48.21
C ALA A 437 -13.79 -3.55 -47.51
N ARG A 438 -13.89 -4.45 -46.53
CA ARG A 438 -12.79 -5.33 -46.08
C ARG A 438 -13.32 -6.75 -45.87
N ALA A 439 -13.87 -7.35 -46.92
CA ALA A 439 -13.93 -8.80 -47.01
C ALA A 439 -12.50 -9.31 -47.29
N GLY A 440 -11.89 -9.94 -46.29
CA GLY A 440 -10.56 -10.53 -46.38
C GLY A 440 -10.48 -11.54 -47.52
N LYS A 441 -9.59 -11.28 -48.49
CA LYS A 441 -8.96 -12.35 -49.26
C LYS A 441 -8.43 -13.40 -48.27
N PRO A 442 -8.54 -14.71 -48.55
CA PRO A 442 -7.90 -15.72 -47.72
C PRO A 442 -6.41 -15.40 -47.64
N HIS A 443 -5.95 -15.01 -46.46
CA HIS A 443 -4.52 -14.95 -46.20
C HIS A 443 -4.01 -16.39 -46.24
N SER A 444 -3.03 -16.61 -47.14
CA SER A 444 -2.24 -17.82 -47.35
C SER A 444 -2.86 -18.90 -48.27
N PRO A 445 -2.29 -19.14 -49.47
CA PRO A 445 -2.67 -20.23 -50.38
C PRO A 445 -2.29 -21.65 -49.90
N ALA A 446 -2.06 -21.84 -48.59
CA ALA A 446 -1.55 -23.06 -47.98
C ALA A 446 -2.53 -23.77 -47.01
N ARG A 447 -3.70 -23.20 -46.71
CA ARG A 447 -4.72 -23.89 -45.89
C ARG A 447 -5.54 -24.83 -46.79
N LYS A 448 -5.30 -26.14 -46.65
CA LYS A 448 -6.19 -27.17 -47.18
C LYS A 448 -7.61 -26.96 -46.61
N PRO A 449 -8.68 -27.26 -47.37
CA PRO A 449 -10.04 -27.22 -46.83
C PRO A 449 -10.12 -28.09 -45.57
N LYS A 450 -10.71 -27.56 -44.49
CA LYS A 450 -10.95 -28.31 -43.25
C LYS A 450 -11.87 -29.50 -43.58
N LYS A 451 -11.48 -30.70 -43.17
CA LYS A 451 -12.32 -31.91 -43.26
C LYS A 451 -13.53 -31.77 -42.35
N SER A 452 -14.63 -32.48 -42.66
CA SER A 452 -15.82 -32.49 -41.78
C SER A 452 -15.49 -33.14 -40.44
N ALA A 453 -16.23 -32.81 -39.37
CA ALA A 453 -15.96 -33.40 -38.05
C ALA A 453 -16.05 -34.93 -38.07
N THR A 454 -17.01 -35.48 -38.82
CA THR A 454 -17.18 -36.93 -39.02
C THR A 454 -15.97 -37.55 -39.71
N ASP A 455 -15.48 -36.94 -40.80
CA ASP A 455 -14.33 -37.48 -41.54
C ASP A 455 -13.04 -37.42 -40.71
N THR A 456 -12.87 -36.35 -39.92
CA THR A 456 -11.74 -36.23 -38.99
C THR A 456 -11.73 -37.37 -37.97
N LEU A 457 -12.89 -37.74 -37.41
CA LEU A 457 -12.96 -38.86 -36.47
C LEU A 457 -12.75 -40.20 -37.19
N LYS A 458 -13.36 -40.43 -38.36
CA LYS A 458 -13.15 -41.65 -39.15
C LYS A 458 -11.68 -41.87 -39.51
N GLU A 459 -10.98 -40.82 -39.93
CA GLU A 459 -9.55 -40.86 -40.22
C GLU A 459 -8.73 -41.22 -38.97
N ALA A 460 -9.05 -40.61 -37.83
CA ALA A 460 -8.38 -40.88 -36.56
C ALA A 460 -8.59 -42.33 -36.10
N LEU A 461 -9.79 -42.88 -36.25
CA LEU A 461 -10.08 -44.28 -35.92
C LEU A 461 -9.46 -45.28 -36.91
N GLY A 462 -9.08 -44.83 -38.11
CA GLY A 462 -8.52 -45.69 -39.16
C GLY A 462 -7.06 -46.11 -38.96
N SER A 463 -6.29 -45.42 -38.11
CA SER A 463 -4.89 -45.81 -37.81
C SER A 463 -4.35 -45.24 -36.51
N ASN A 464 -3.43 -45.96 -35.86
CA ASN A 464 -2.74 -45.47 -34.65
C ASN A 464 -2.03 -44.13 -34.88
N GLN A 465 -1.47 -43.90 -36.08
CA GLN A 465 -0.77 -42.66 -36.40
C GLN A 465 -1.74 -41.47 -36.51
N ALA A 466 -2.88 -41.64 -37.19
CA ALA A 466 -3.88 -40.58 -37.30
C ALA A 466 -4.52 -40.27 -35.94
N PHE A 467 -4.85 -41.30 -35.15
CA PHE A 467 -5.30 -41.16 -33.77
C PHE A 467 -4.31 -40.34 -32.93
N THR A 468 -3.04 -40.76 -32.91
CA THR A 468 -1.98 -40.10 -32.12
C THR A 468 -1.85 -38.64 -32.50
N LYS A 469 -1.82 -38.34 -33.81
CA LYS A 469 -1.73 -36.96 -34.30
C LYS A 469 -2.90 -36.10 -33.81
N LEU A 470 -4.13 -36.58 -33.99
CA LEU A 470 -5.32 -35.82 -33.59
C LEU A 470 -5.40 -35.64 -32.07
N TYR A 471 -5.09 -36.67 -31.28
CA TYR A 471 -5.08 -36.58 -29.82
C TYR A 471 -4.10 -35.53 -29.30
N LEU A 472 -2.89 -35.48 -29.87
CA LEU A 472 -1.89 -34.47 -29.53
C LEU A 472 -2.36 -33.06 -29.91
N GLU A 473 -2.91 -32.88 -31.11
CA GLU A 473 -3.43 -31.60 -31.59
C GLU A 473 -4.56 -31.07 -30.69
N LEU A 474 -5.55 -31.91 -30.34
CA LEU A 474 -6.65 -31.53 -29.45
C LEU A 474 -6.15 -31.18 -28.04
N SER A 475 -5.16 -31.92 -27.53
CA SER A 475 -4.56 -31.65 -26.22
C SER A 475 -3.83 -30.31 -26.19
N GLU A 476 -3.06 -29.98 -27.24
CA GLU A 476 -2.39 -28.68 -27.37
C GLU A 476 -3.38 -27.52 -27.50
N LEU A 477 -4.45 -27.70 -28.28
CA LEU A 477 -5.53 -26.72 -28.40
C LEU A 477 -6.27 -26.51 -27.07
N ALA A 478 -6.56 -27.59 -26.33
CA ALA A 478 -7.15 -27.49 -24.99
C ALA A 478 -6.23 -26.72 -24.01
N ILE A 479 -4.94 -27.08 -23.95
CA ILE A 479 -3.95 -26.42 -23.07
C ILE A 479 -3.80 -24.94 -23.41
N SER A 480 -3.63 -24.62 -24.69
CA SER A 480 -3.44 -23.24 -25.16
C SER A 480 -4.69 -22.39 -24.90
N THR A 481 -5.88 -22.93 -25.16
CA THR A 481 -7.15 -22.23 -24.90
C THR A 481 -7.36 -22.01 -23.40
N TYR A 482 -7.11 -23.03 -22.55
CA TYR A 482 -7.19 -22.87 -21.09
C TYR A 482 -6.19 -21.84 -20.54
N LYS A 483 -4.96 -21.82 -21.08
CA LYS A 483 -3.95 -20.79 -20.75
C LYS A 483 -4.42 -19.40 -21.17
N HIS A 484 -4.99 -19.26 -22.37
CA HIS A 484 -5.53 -17.99 -22.89
C HIS A 484 -6.63 -17.43 -21.98
N VAL A 485 -7.52 -18.28 -21.44
CA VAL A 485 -8.58 -17.87 -20.51
C VAL A 485 -8.17 -17.88 -19.04
N SER A 486 -6.85 -17.99 -18.76
CA SER A 486 -6.27 -17.97 -17.40
C SER A 486 -6.76 -19.09 -16.46
N ARG A 487 -7.20 -20.22 -17.00
CA ARG A 487 -7.57 -21.43 -16.24
C ARG A 487 -6.41 -22.42 -16.20
N LEU A 488 -5.34 -22.05 -15.49
CA LEU A 488 -4.08 -22.79 -15.48
C LEU A 488 -4.20 -24.21 -14.93
N ARG A 489 -4.95 -24.43 -13.84
CA ARG A 489 -5.15 -25.77 -13.28
C ARG A 489 -5.73 -26.75 -14.31
N SER A 490 -6.75 -26.35 -15.06
CA SER A 490 -7.31 -27.17 -16.14
C SER A 490 -6.26 -27.45 -17.22
N ALA A 491 -5.46 -26.45 -17.61
CA ALA A 491 -4.35 -26.66 -18.53
C ALA A 491 -3.29 -27.63 -17.98
N ARG A 492 -3.00 -27.62 -16.67
CA ARG A 492 -2.07 -28.55 -16.02
C ARG A 492 -2.61 -29.98 -15.97
N LEU A 493 -3.91 -30.16 -15.76
CA LEU A 493 -4.56 -31.47 -15.79
C LEU A 493 -4.55 -32.06 -17.21
N VAL A 494 -4.82 -31.27 -18.26
CA VAL A 494 -4.62 -31.75 -19.63
C VAL A 494 -3.14 -32.07 -19.90
N GLY A 495 -2.23 -31.27 -19.33
CA GLY A 495 -0.79 -31.55 -19.35
C GLY A 495 -0.41 -32.88 -18.68
N LEU A 496 -1.06 -33.24 -17.58
CA LEU A 496 -0.88 -34.54 -16.90
C LEU A 496 -1.24 -35.70 -17.84
N ASP A 497 -2.41 -35.64 -18.48
CA ASP A 497 -2.84 -36.65 -19.43
C ASP A 497 -1.86 -36.78 -20.60
N LEU A 498 -1.37 -35.64 -21.10
CA LEU A 498 -0.40 -35.58 -22.19
C LEU A 498 0.98 -36.11 -21.76
N GLY A 499 1.43 -35.81 -20.54
CA GLY A 499 2.65 -36.35 -19.95
C GLY A 499 2.60 -37.88 -19.83
N ASN A 500 1.49 -38.41 -19.33
CA ASN A 500 1.23 -39.84 -19.27
C ASN A 500 1.19 -40.48 -20.66
N PHE A 501 0.58 -39.81 -21.63
CA PHE A 501 0.59 -40.26 -23.02
C PHE A 501 2.01 -40.30 -23.62
N TYR A 502 2.86 -39.31 -23.36
CA TYR A 502 4.26 -39.33 -23.78
C TYR A 502 5.10 -40.42 -23.10
N ILE A 503 4.80 -40.76 -21.85
CA ILE A 503 5.40 -41.94 -21.20
C ILE A 503 5.04 -43.21 -22.00
N THR A 504 3.78 -43.38 -22.43
CA THR A 504 3.37 -44.55 -23.24
C THR A 504 3.98 -44.56 -24.64
N LEU A 505 4.32 -43.40 -25.20
CA LEU A 505 5.09 -43.26 -26.44
C LEU A 505 6.60 -43.51 -26.27
N ASN A 506 7.06 -43.78 -25.04
CA ASN A 506 8.48 -43.89 -24.69
C ASN A 506 9.29 -42.60 -24.97
N GLU A 507 8.66 -41.44 -24.82
CA GLU A 507 9.27 -40.12 -24.98
C GLU A 507 9.32 -39.33 -23.63
N PRO A 508 10.08 -39.79 -22.62
CA PRO A 508 10.09 -39.18 -21.28
C PRO A 508 10.53 -37.71 -21.29
N GLN A 509 11.36 -37.32 -22.26
CA GLN A 509 11.85 -35.95 -22.46
C GLN A 509 10.69 -34.93 -22.61
N LYS A 510 9.62 -35.30 -23.33
CA LYS A 510 8.44 -34.43 -23.51
C LYS A 510 7.55 -34.43 -22.28
N ALA A 511 7.44 -35.58 -21.59
CA ALA A 511 6.62 -35.74 -20.40
C ALA A 511 7.11 -34.90 -19.21
N VAL A 512 8.43 -34.83 -19.00
CA VAL A 512 9.06 -34.06 -17.90
C VAL A 512 8.60 -32.61 -17.84
N ASN A 513 8.44 -31.96 -19.00
CA ASN A 513 7.99 -30.57 -19.05
C ASN A 513 6.59 -30.39 -18.44
N PHE A 514 5.67 -31.33 -18.71
CA PHE A 514 4.32 -31.28 -18.18
C PHE A 514 4.27 -31.59 -16.68
N PHE A 515 4.99 -32.62 -16.23
CA PHE A 515 5.03 -32.99 -14.81
C PHE A 515 5.73 -31.93 -13.96
N THR A 516 6.82 -31.32 -14.44
CA THR A 516 7.52 -30.25 -13.71
C THR A 516 6.61 -29.03 -13.53
N ASP A 517 5.88 -28.67 -14.58
CA ASP A 517 4.94 -27.56 -14.53
C ASP A 517 3.71 -27.85 -13.63
N LEU A 518 3.24 -29.11 -13.62
CA LEU A 518 2.18 -29.57 -12.72
C LEU A 518 2.66 -29.56 -11.26
N LEU A 519 3.84 -30.12 -10.99
CA LEU A 519 4.42 -30.20 -9.65
C LEU A 519 4.59 -28.80 -9.04
N ARG A 520 5.04 -27.82 -9.84
CA ARG A 520 5.16 -26.43 -9.39
C ARG A 520 3.80 -25.86 -8.94
N GLU A 521 2.74 -26.11 -9.70
CA GLU A 521 1.38 -25.65 -9.37
C GLU A 521 0.83 -26.36 -8.12
N LEU A 522 1.00 -27.68 -8.03
CA LEU A 522 0.54 -28.48 -6.90
C LEU A 522 1.23 -28.09 -5.59
N LYS A 523 2.55 -27.82 -5.64
CA LYS A 523 3.30 -27.29 -4.48
C LYS A 523 2.81 -25.89 -4.07
N GLN A 524 2.57 -25.00 -5.03
CA GLN A 524 2.03 -23.66 -4.75
C GLN A 524 0.64 -23.69 -4.11
N GLU A 525 -0.21 -24.65 -4.50
CA GLU A 525 -1.56 -24.84 -3.96
C GLU A 525 -1.60 -25.75 -2.72
N ASN A 526 -0.46 -26.27 -2.24
CA ASN A 526 -0.35 -27.19 -1.11
C ASN A 526 -1.10 -28.54 -1.28
N TRP A 527 -1.16 -29.07 -2.51
CA TRP A 527 -1.68 -30.43 -2.77
C TRP A 527 -0.58 -31.48 -2.59
N HIS A 528 -0.16 -31.72 -1.34
CA HIS A 528 1.03 -32.53 -1.04
C HIS A 528 0.96 -33.98 -1.56
N TYR A 529 -0.20 -34.65 -1.41
CA TYR A 529 -0.38 -36.01 -1.93
C TYR A 529 -0.26 -36.10 -3.47
N LEU A 530 -0.85 -35.15 -4.21
CA LEU A 530 -0.72 -35.16 -5.67
C LEU A 530 0.70 -34.81 -6.11
N ALA A 531 1.35 -33.88 -5.40
CA ALA A 531 2.74 -33.53 -5.65
C ALA A 531 3.68 -34.73 -5.44
N SER A 532 3.43 -35.56 -4.42
CA SER A 532 4.24 -36.76 -4.15
C SER A 532 4.09 -37.81 -5.26
N GLN A 533 2.88 -38.01 -5.78
CA GLN A 533 2.66 -38.89 -6.94
C GLN A 533 3.37 -38.37 -8.20
N THR A 534 3.29 -37.07 -8.48
CA THR A 534 4.01 -36.47 -9.62
C THR A 534 5.54 -36.55 -9.47
N LEU A 535 6.07 -36.49 -8.24
CA LEU A 535 7.49 -36.71 -7.98
C LEU A 535 7.92 -38.13 -8.34
N LEU A 536 7.10 -39.15 -8.04
CA LEU A 536 7.38 -40.54 -8.41
C LEU A 536 7.41 -40.72 -9.94
N GLU A 537 6.47 -40.10 -10.66
CA GLU A 537 6.46 -40.07 -12.13
C GLU A 537 7.72 -39.40 -12.69
N LEU A 538 8.11 -38.24 -12.15
CA LEU A 538 9.33 -37.53 -12.53
C LEU A 538 10.60 -38.35 -12.27
N ALA A 539 10.69 -39.03 -11.12
CA ALA A 539 11.83 -39.88 -10.80
C ALA A 539 11.98 -41.02 -11.82
N SER A 540 10.86 -41.62 -12.25
CA SER A 540 10.85 -42.63 -13.31
C SER A 540 11.32 -42.05 -14.65
N CYS A 541 10.85 -40.85 -15.01
CA CYS A 541 11.29 -40.15 -16.23
C CYS A 541 12.79 -39.84 -16.22
N TYR A 542 13.32 -39.22 -15.15
CA TYR A 542 14.74 -38.86 -15.06
C TYR A 542 15.64 -40.09 -15.06
N ARG A 543 15.20 -41.19 -14.41
CA ARG A 543 15.92 -42.47 -14.48
C ARG A 543 16.00 -43.03 -15.90
N LYS A 544 14.90 -42.98 -16.67
CA LYS A 544 14.88 -43.42 -18.07
C LYS A 544 15.71 -42.51 -19.00
N MET A 545 15.84 -41.24 -18.66
CA MET A 545 16.63 -40.24 -19.40
C MET A 545 18.11 -40.24 -19.03
N GLU A 546 18.53 -41.02 -18.03
CA GLU A 546 19.87 -40.99 -17.45
C GLU A 546 20.29 -39.59 -16.94
N ASP A 547 19.31 -38.75 -16.56
CA ASP A 547 19.54 -37.42 -16.00
C ASP A 547 19.84 -37.53 -14.49
N ASN A 548 21.10 -37.82 -14.17
CA ASN A 548 21.55 -38.04 -12.80
C ASN A 548 21.34 -36.82 -11.88
N VAL A 549 21.39 -35.60 -12.42
CA VAL A 549 21.21 -34.36 -11.63
C VAL A 549 19.78 -34.25 -11.14
N ASN A 550 18.82 -34.26 -12.08
CA ASN A 550 17.41 -34.10 -11.71
C ASN A 550 16.85 -35.35 -11.03
N TYR A 551 17.37 -36.54 -11.32
CA TYR A 551 17.06 -37.75 -10.57
C TYR A 551 17.48 -37.62 -9.10
N THR A 552 18.68 -37.11 -8.82
CA THR A 552 19.17 -36.87 -7.45
C THR A 552 18.27 -35.90 -6.69
N LYS A 553 17.91 -34.76 -7.31
CA LYS A 553 17.00 -33.77 -6.71
C LYS A 553 15.63 -34.37 -6.39
N THR A 554 15.09 -35.16 -7.31
CA THR A 554 13.76 -35.77 -7.17
C THR A 554 13.76 -36.85 -6.09
N CYS A 555 14.77 -37.72 -6.04
CA CYS A 555 14.91 -38.74 -5.00
C CYS A 555 15.02 -38.11 -3.60
N CYS A 556 15.79 -37.02 -3.48
CA CYS A 556 15.91 -36.24 -2.26
C CYS A 556 14.55 -35.70 -1.78
N ALA A 557 13.79 -35.08 -2.69
CA ALA A 557 12.47 -34.53 -2.40
C ALA A 557 11.46 -35.63 -1.99
N ILE A 558 11.50 -36.80 -2.66
CA ILE A 558 10.65 -37.95 -2.31
C ILE A 558 10.98 -38.47 -0.90
N ALA A 559 12.26 -38.61 -0.56
CA ALA A 559 12.68 -39.07 0.77
C ALA A 559 12.15 -38.14 1.90
N CYS A 560 12.06 -36.84 1.63
CA CYS A 560 11.57 -35.83 2.57
C CYS A 560 10.04 -35.70 2.62
N CYS A 561 9.30 -36.31 1.69
CA CYS A 561 7.86 -36.16 1.61
C CYS A 561 7.12 -37.00 2.67
N HIS A 562 6.40 -36.34 3.58
CA HIS A 562 5.72 -37.00 4.70
C HIS A 562 4.40 -37.71 4.32
N ASP A 563 3.82 -37.38 3.16
CA ASP A 563 2.61 -38.02 2.64
C ASP A 563 2.84 -39.42 2.06
N LEU A 564 4.11 -39.83 1.91
CA LEU A 564 4.50 -41.15 1.43
C LEU A 564 4.85 -42.08 2.58
N GLU A 565 4.60 -43.37 2.38
CA GLU A 565 4.99 -44.40 3.35
C GLU A 565 6.50 -44.41 3.60
N LEU A 566 6.88 -44.70 4.85
CA LEU A 566 8.28 -44.72 5.28
C LEU A 566 9.15 -45.67 4.42
N LEU A 567 8.59 -46.78 3.94
CA LEU A 567 9.29 -47.73 3.08
C LEU A 567 9.70 -47.09 1.74
N VAL A 568 8.77 -46.35 1.11
CA VAL A 568 9.02 -45.62 -0.14
C VAL A 568 10.06 -44.52 0.08
N ARG A 569 9.91 -43.73 1.16
CA ARG A 569 10.87 -42.68 1.52
C ARG A 569 12.28 -43.24 1.76
N THR A 570 12.38 -44.38 2.43
CA THR A 570 13.65 -45.05 2.71
C THR A 570 14.30 -45.56 1.43
N PHE A 571 13.53 -46.18 0.54
CA PHE A 571 14.01 -46.62 -0.78
C PHE A 571 14.59 -45.46 -1.60
N TYR A 572 13.87 -44.33 -1.70
CA TYR A 572 14.35 -43.17 -2.44
C TYR A 572 15.48 -42.41 -1.73
N PHE A 573 15.59 -42.53 -0.40
CA PHE A 573 16.78 -42.07 0.32
C PHE A 573 18.01 -42.89 -0.06
N ASP A 574 17.89 -44.22 -0.16
CA ASP A 574 18.98 -45.10 -0.60
C ASP A 574 19.41 -44.78 -2.04
N GLU A 575 18.44 -44.54 -2.94
CA GLU A 575 18.71 -44.12 -4.31
C GLU A 575 19.33 -42.71 -4.38
N PHE A 576 18.92 -41.77 -3.51
CA PHE A 576 19.54 -40.45 -3.39
C PHE A 576 21.02 -40.58 -2.99
N VAL A 577 21.33 -41.32 -1.93
CA VAL A 577 22.72 -41.54 -1.46
C VAL A 577 23.57 -42.24 -2.53
N LYS A 578 22.99 -43.21 -3.23
CA LYS A 578 23.67 -43.88 -4.35
C LYS A 578 23.95 -42.92 -5.50
N SER A 579 22.99 -42.06 -5.83
CA SER A 579 23.12 -41.07 -6.90
C SER A 579 24.16 -39.99 -6.56
N LEU A 580 24.27 -39.58 -5.29
CA LEU A 580 25.33 -38.68 -4.81
C LEU A 580 26.73 -39.23 -5.11
N ARG A 581 26.98 -40.53 -4.83
CA ARG A 581 28.27 -41.18 -5.13
C ARG A 581 28.57 -41.18 -6.62
N THR A 582 27.56 -41.39 -7.46
CA THR A 582 27.69 -41.31 -8.93
C THR A 582 28.09 -39.89 -9.35
N LEU A 583 27.43 -38.86 -8.81
CA LEU A 583 27.76 -37.46 -9.10
C LEU A 583 29.18 -37.08 -8.63
N GLN A 584 29.61 -37.57 -7.46
CA GLN A 584 30.99 -37.40 -6.98
C GLN A 584 32.02 -38.01 -7.95
N ALA A 585 31.75 -39.22 -8.45
CA ALA A 585 32.61 -39.87 -9.43
C ALA A 585 32.69 -39.07 -10.74
N THR A 586 31.57 -38.50 -11.22
CA THR A 586 31.54 -37.64 -12.41
C THR A 586 32.27 -36.30 -12.20
N ARG A 587 32.11 -35.67 -11.04
CA ARG A 587 32.78 -34.40 -10.67
C ARG A 587 34.30 -34.52 -10.61
N SER A 588 34.82 -35.72 -10.35
CA SER A 588 36.27 -35.98 -10.39
C SER A 588 36.87 -35.93 -11.81
N VAL A 589 36.03 -35.94 -12.85
CA VAL A 589 36.43 -35.96 -14.27
C VAL A 589 36.26 -34.60 -14.95
N ASP A 590 35.29 -33.78 -14.51
CA ASP A 590 35.00 -32.46 -15.07
C ASP A 590 34.77 -31.45 -13.93
N ILE A 591 35.67 -30.46 -13.79
CA ILE A 591 35.76 -29.56 -12.63
C ILE A 591 34.70 -28.45 -12.68
N ASP A 592 34.22 -28.09 -13.87
CA ASP A 592 33.36 -26.92 -14.09
C ASP A 592 31.85 -27.22 -14.11
N ALA A 593 31.44 -28.48 -13.99
CA ALA A 593 30.03 -28.88 -14.04
C ALA A 593 29.59 -29.62 -12.77
N LEU A 594 28.39 -29.28 -12.26
CA LEU A 594 27.60 -30.00 -11.23
C LEU A 594 27.60 -29.39 -9.80
N SER A 595 27.29 -28.11 -9.64
CA SER A 595 26.66 -27.66 -8.38
C SER A 595 25.16 -27.99 -8.44
N VAL A 596 24.70 -28.94 -7.64
CA VAL A 596 23.30 -29.36 -7.60
C VAL A 596 22.56 -28.52 -6.55
N ILE A 597 21.84 -27.49 -6.98
CA ILE A 597 21.10 -26.60 -6.08
C ILE A 597 19.65 -27.10 -5.90
N CYS A 598 19.20 -27.20 -4.65
CA CYS A 598 17.84 -27.53 -4.22
C CYS A 598 17.25 -26.43 -3.32
N THR A 599 15.93 -26.30 -3.32
CA THR A 599 15.19 -25.48 -2.34
C THR A 599 15.28 -26.12 -0.95
N LEU A 600 15.55 -25.33 0.07
CA LEU A 600 15.74 -25.83 1.43
C LEU A 600 14.41 -26.26 2.07
N GLU A 601 13.33 -25.50 1.86
CA GLU A 601 12.03 -25.63 2.53
C GLU A 601 11.33 -26.97 2.30
N ASP A 602 11.61 -27.63 1.17
CA ASP A 602 11.06 -28.95 0.84
C ASP A 602 11.76 -30.09 1.63
N HIS A 603 12.94 -29.84 2.21
CA HIS A 603 13.84 -30.85 2.77
C HIS A 603 14.19 -30.60 4.24
N LEU A 604 14.44 -29.33 4.59
CA LEU A 604 14.78 -28.88 5.93
C LEU A 604 13.88 -27.69 6.29
N ARG A 605 13.24 -27.70 7.45
CA ARG A 605 12.41 -26.59 7.92
C ARG A 605 13.17 -25.76 8.95
N ILE A 606 13.22 -24.45 8.75
CA ILE A 606 13.80 -23.51 9.73
C ILE A 606 12.78 -23.25 10.83
N GLU A 607 13.02 -23.78 12.03
CA GLU A 607 12.16 -23.57 13.20
C GLU A 607 12.46 -22.22 13.86
N ARG A 608 13.74 -21.95 14.10
CA ARG A 608 14.19 -20.78 14.84
C ARG A 608 15.61 -20.40 14.48
N ILE A 609 15.84 -19.11 14.35
CA ILE A 609 17.18 -18.51 14.29
C ILE A 609 17.25 -17.52 15.43
N HIS A 610 18.19 -17.71 16.35
CA HIS A 610 18.37 -16.86 17.52
C HIS A 610 19.80 -16.37 17.62
N LEU A 611 19.96 -15.05 17.73
CA LEU A 611 21.24 -14.40 17.92
C LEU A 611 21.50 -14.23 19.42
N GLU A 612 22.71 -14.58 19.89
CA GLU A 612 23.05 -14.49 21.32
C GLU A 612 23.17 -13.04 21.83
N SER A 613 23.67 -12.11 21.00
CA SER A 613 23.76 -10.68 21.33
C SER A 613 23.51 -9.80 20.10
N ALA A 614 22.62 -8.81 20.23
CA ALA A 614 22.33 -7.84 19.17
C ALA A 614 23.39 -6.74 19.03
N SER A 615 24.21 -6.49 20.06
CA SER A 615 25.34 -5.56 20.01
C SER A 615 26.63 -6.32 20.26
N ILE A 616 27.49 -6.35 19.25
CA ILE A 616 28.71 -7.16 19.22
C ILE A 616 29.91 -6.21 19.14
N VAL A 617 30.93 -6.44 19.94
CA VAL A 617 32.14 -5.61 19.89
C VAL A 617 32.98 -6.04 18.69
N GLN A 618 33.64 -5.10 18.02
CA GLN A 618 34.58 -5.43 16.94
C GLN A 618 35.61 -6.48 17.42
N ASP A 619 35.84 -7.49 16.57
CA ASP A 619 36.70 -8.67 16.79
C ASP A 619 36.18 -9.74 17.77
N GLU A 620 34.97 -9.60 18.32
CA GLU A 620 34.27 -10.70 19.00
C GLU A 620 33.57 -11.65 18.01
N PHE A 621 33.09 -12.79 18.51
CA PHE A 621 32.35 -13.77 17.71
C PHE A 621 30.86 -13.42 17.63
N ILE A 622 30.33 -13.44 16.41
CA ILE A 622 28.90 -13.51 16.14
C ILE A 622 28.49 -14.96 16.35
N VAL A 623 27.60 -15.23 17.31
CA VAL A 623 27.12 -16.57 17.61
C VAL A 623 25.61 -16.65 17.37
N VAL A 624 25.20 -17.59 16.51
CA VAL A 624 23.81 -17.82 16.15
C VAL A 624 23.42 -19.26 16.48
N GLN A 625 22.35 -19.40 17.27
CA GLN A 625 21.69 -20.67 17.53
C GLN A 625 20.63 -20.90 16.45
N LEU A 626 20.82 -21.95 15.65
CA LEU A 626 19.96 -22.34 14.55
C LEU A 626 19.25 -23.67 14.90
N GLU A 627 17.93 -23.66 14.86
CA GLU A 627 17.11 -24.87 14.98
C GLU A 627 16.54 -25.25 13.62
N LEU A 628 16.91 -26.44 13.14
CA LEU A 628 16.47 -27.01 11.86
C LEU A 628 15.74 -28.32 12.10
N GLU A 629 14.60 -28.52 11.46
CA GLU A 629 13.95 -29.82 11.36
C GLU A 629 14.33 -30.49 10.04
N SER A 630 14.91 -31.68 10.12
CA SER A 630 15.29 -32.51 8.98
C SER A 630 14.16 -33.48 8.63
N ASN A 631 13.65 -33.40 7.40
CA ASN A 631 12.59 -34.29 6.92
C ASN A 631 13.11 -35.64 6.39
N PHE A 632 14.43 -35.85 6.42
CA PHE A 632 15.03 -37.10 5.97
C PHE A 632 14.71 -38.26 6.91
N PRO A 633 14.50 -39.49 6.39
CA PRO A 633 14.16 -40.65 7.20
C PRO A 633 15.35 -41.21 8.01
N ARG A 634 16.60 -40.84 7.66
CA ARG A 634 17.85 -41.29 8.30
C ARG A 634 18.86 -40.15 8.37
N GLU A 635 19.91 -40.34 9.17
CA GLU A 635 20.95 -39.33 9.39
C GLU A 635 21.77 -39.03 8.13
N LEU A 636 22.21 -37.77 8.00
CA LEU A 636 23.03 -37.28 6.90
C LEU A 636 24.16 -36.39 7.41
N LEU A 637 25.31 -36.43 6.74
CA LEU A 637 26.42 -35.54 7.03
C LEU A 637 26.27 -34.24 6.22
N ALA A 638 26.04 -33.12 6.90
CA ALA A 638 26.17 -31.79 6.33
C ALA A 638 27.63 -31.34 6.42
N GLU A 639 28.27 -31.13 5.27
CA GLU A 639 29.66 -30.68 5.19
C GLU A 639 29.80 -29.25 5.72
N GLN A 640 28.89 -28.37 5.32
CA GLN A 640 28.86 -26.97 5.73
C GLN A 640 27.42 -26.49 5.91
N VAL A 641 27.19 -25.70 6.96
CA VAL A 641 25.96 -24.92 7.16
C VAL A 641 26.35 -23.46 7.24
N LEU A 642 25.84 -22.63 6.34
CA LEU A 642 26.19 -21.22 6.19
C LEU A 642 24.93 -20.36 6.29
N LEU A 643 24.96 -19.32 7.11
CA LEU A 643 23.91 -18.30 7.15
C LEU A 643 24.51 -16.95 6.78
N SER A 644 24.15 -16.43 5.60
CA SER A 644 24.69 -15.17 5.08
C SER A 644 24.08 -13.95 5.77
N PHE A 645 24.87 -12.90 5.90
CA PHE A 645 24.42 -11.60 6.39
C PHE A 645 25.06 -10.45 5.59
N GLU A 646 24.33 -9.35 5.42
CA GLU A 646 24.75 -8.21 4.62
C GLU A 646 24.70 -6.92 5.44
N MET A 647 25.55 -5.96 5.08
CA MET A 647 25.59 -4.65 5.74
C MET A 647 24.42 -3.80 5.25
N ASN A 648 23.64 -3.24 6.17
CA ASN A 648 22.58 -2.30 5.85
C ASN A 648 23.19 -1.00 5.32
N ALA A 649 22.73 -0.53 4.16
CA ALA A 649 23.12 0.77 3.65
C ALA A 649 22.70 1.87 4.65
N LYS A 650 23.62 2.80 4.97
CA LYS A 650 23.33 3.94 5.86
C LYS A 650 22.09 4.66 5.35
N GLN A 651 20.97 4.54 6.06
CA GLN A 651 19.83 5.43 5.86
C GLN A 651 20.32 6.85 6.13
N GLN A 652 20.25 7.72 5.12
CA GLN A 652 20.35 9.15 5.33
C GLN A 652 19.25 9.55 6.32
N THR A 653 19.67 9.98 7.51
CA THR A 653 18.81 10.67 8.47
C THR A 653 18.22 11.89 7.78
N SER A 654 17.00 11.77 7.28
CA SER A 654 16.15 12.91 6.93
C SER A 654 15.04 12.97 7.97
N THR A 655 15.17 13.95 8.84
CA THR A 655 14.09 14.51 9.64
C THR A 655 13.08 15.16 8.68
N ALA A 656 11.98 14.48 8.38
CA ALA A 656 10.72 15.10 7.97
C ALA A 656 9.60 14.07 8.00
N GLU A 657 8.65 14.25 8.92
CA GLU A 657 7.32 13.66 8.82
C GLU A 657 6.61 14.23 7.57
N GLN A 658 6.53 13.44 6.51
CA GLN A 658 5.48 13.56 5.49
C GLN A 658 5.10 12.16 4.98
N PRO A 659 3.81 11.78 4.96
CA PRO A 659 3.38 10.52 4.38
C PRO A 659 3.33 10.66 2.85
N CYS A 660 4.35 10.15 2.16
CA CYS A 660 4.32 10.00 0.71
C CYS A 660 3.36 8.86 0.32
N ALA A 661 2.25 9.24 -0.29
CA ALA A 661 1.39 8.34 -1.04
C ALA A 661 2.16 7.77 -2.24
N GLY A 662 2.09 6.44 -2.43
CA GLY A 662 2.45 5.83 -3.71
C GLY A 662 3.51 4.74 -3.72
N VAL A 663 3.65 3.94 -2.67
CA VAL A 663 4.17 2.56 -2.81
C VAL A 663 3.24 1.65 -2.02
N LYS A 664 2.47 0.81 -2.71
CA LYS A 664 1.68 -0.23 -2.06
C LYS A 664 2.66 -1.19 -1.37
N PRO A 665 2.55 -1.45 -0.06
CA PRO A 665 3.28 -2.53 0.56
C PRO A 665 2.93 -3.82 -0.20
N SER A 666 3.93 -4.56 -0.64
CA SER A 666 3.74 -5.94 -1.05
C SER A 666 3.03 -6.65 0.09
N ALA A 667 1.87 -7.25 -0.22
CA ALA A 667 0.99 -7.89 0.73
C ALA A 667 1.76 -8.69 1.78
N GLU A 668 1.53 -8.38 3.06
CA GLU A 668 1.99 -9.17 4.20
C GLU A 668 1.57 -10.63 3.98
N ILE A 669 2.55 -11.50 3.72
CA ILE A 669 2.34 -12.94 3.73
C ILE A 669 2.12 -13.31 5.19
N GLY A 670 0.85 -13.52 5.58
CA GLY A 670 0.46 -13.93 6.93
C GLY A 670 -0.58 -13.05 7.62
N ALA A 671 -1.10 -12.00 6.98
CA ALA A 671 -2.28 -11.31 7.52
C ALA A 671 -3.47 -12.28 7.57
N GLN A 672 -3.94 -12.62 8.78
CA GLN A 672 -5.17 -13.38 8.95
C GLN A 672 -6.32 -12.56 8.34
N LEU A 673 -6.89 -13.08 7.25
CA LEU A 673 -8.09 -12.50 6.67
C LEU A 673 -9.24 -12.66 7.69
N PRO A 674 -10.02 -11.60 7.97
CA PRO A 674 -11.15 -11.67 8.89
C PRO A 674 -12.27 -12.48 8.21
N ILE A 675 -12.18 -13.80 8.34
CA ILE A 675 -13.11 -14.74 7.75
C ILE A 675 -14.22 -15.04 8.76
N THR A 676 -15.47 -14.78 8.39
CA THR A 676 -16.66 -15.05 9.22
C THR A 676 -17.60 -16.00 8.51
N LEU A 677 -18.06 -17.03 9.22
CA LEU A 677 -19.11 -17.94 8.75
C LEU A 677 -20.46 -17.22 8.84
N HIS A 678 -21.15 -17.10 7.72
CA HIS A 678 -22.51 -16.56 7.64
C HIS A 678 -23.49 -17.71 7.39
N LEU A 679 -24.45 -17.90 8.29
CA LEU A 679 -25.46 -18.95 8.21
C LEU A 679 -26.80 -18.27 7.89
N ASP A 680 -27.33 -18.53 6.70
CA ASP A 680 -28.62 -18.02 6.27
C ASP A 680 -29.71 -18.98 6.74
N TYR A 681 -30.57 -18.52 7.63
CA TYR A 681 -31.73 -19.27 8.11
C TYR A 681 -33.01 -18.82 7.41
N LYS A 682 -33.87 -19.77 7.06
CA LYS A 682 -35.23 -19.52 6.59
C LYS A 682 -36.10 -19.00 7.73
N GLN A 683 -37.29 -18.48 7.39
CA GLN A 683 -38.27 -17.98 8.36
C GLN A 683 -38.74 -19.05 9.38
N ASP A 684 -38.61 -20.33 9.05
CA ASP A 684 -38.92 -21.46 9.94
C ASP A 684 -37.73 -21.89 10.82
N ASN A 685 -36.67 -21.06 10.92
CA ASN A 685 -35.40 -21.35 11.60
C ASN A 685 -34.62 -22.55 11.04
N THR A 686 -34.99 -23.10 9.88
CA THR A 686 -34.17 -24.11 9.21
C THR A 686 -33.06 -23.45 8.39
N LEU A 687 -31.87 -24.06 8.36
CA LEU A 687 -30.73 -23.52 7.62
C LEU A 687 -31.02 -23.55 6.11
N SER A 688 -31.07 -22.39 5.45
CA SER A 688 -31.16 -22.27 3.98
C SER A 688 -29.80 -22.40 3.29
N GLY A 689 -28.73 -21.95 3.93
CA GLY A 689 -27.39 -22.01 3.37
C GLY A 689 -26.32 -21.54 4.34
N SER A 690 -25.07 -21.86 4.02
CA SER A 690 -23.90 -21.37 4.73
C SER A 690 -22.92 -20.76 3.74
N SER A 691 -22.41 -19.57 4.04
CA SER A 691 -21.38 -18.90 3.24
C SER A 691 -20.25 -18.39 4.14
N VAL A 692 -19.13 -18.03 3.52
CA VAL A 692 -17.92 -17.56 4.21
C VAL A 692 -17.64 -16.15 3.70
N ALA A 693 -17.74 -15.15 4.58
CA ALA A 693 -17.49 -13.75 4.26
C ALA A 693 -16.09 -13.33 4.72
N CYS A 694 -15.42 -12.47 3.95
CA CYS A 694 -14.11 -11.90 4.27
C CYS A 694 -14.23 -10.37 4.17
N ASP A 695 -14.18 -9.69 5.31
CA ASP A 695 -14.53 -8.27 5.41
C ASP A 695 -13.31 -7.38 5.11
N THR A 696 -12.91 -7.28 3.85
CA THR A 696 -11.83 -6.37 3.42
C THR A 696 -12.41 -5.00 3.02
N ARG A 697 -11.84 -3.90 3.55
CA ARG A 697 -12.26 -2.50 3.26
C ARG A 697 -12.23 -2.08 1.77
N THR A 698 -11.72 -2.91 0.87
CA THR A 698 -11.67 -2.67 -0.58
C THR A 698 -12.73 -3.49 -1.30
N LYS A 699 -13.57 -2.83 -2.14
CA LYS A 699 -14.61 -3.45 -2.99
C LYS A 699 -14.07 -4.36 -4.12
N GLN A 700 -12.95 -5.06 -3.91
CA GLN A 700 -12.48 -6.05 -4.88
C GLN A 700 -12.82 -7.46 -4.35
N PRO A 701 -13.59 -8.27 -5.11
CA PRO A 701 -13.78 -9.67 -4.75
C PRO A 701 -12.40 -10.34 -4.71
N VAL A 702 -12.13 -11.08 -3.63
CA VAL A 702 -10.91 -11.89 -3.50
C VAL A 702 -10.89 -12.87 -4.66
N ARG A 703 -10.07 -12.59 -5.68
CA ARG A 703 -9.86 -13.55 -6.78
C ARG A 703 -9.14 -14.76 -6.20
N ARG A 704 -9.57 -15.97 -6.59
CA ARG A 704 -8.88 -17.23 -6.29
C ARG A 704 -7.39 -17.06 -6.59
N SER A 705 -6.55 -17.09 -5.56
CA SER A 705 -5.10 -16.94 -5.63
C SER A 705 -4.42 -18.01 -6.50
N SER A 706 -5.12 -19.11 -6.81
CA SER A 706 -4.74 -20.17 -7.76
C SER A 706 -4.58 -19.70 -9.23
N SER A 707 -4.66 -18.40 -9.50
CA SER A 707 -4.56 -17.84 -10.86
C SER A 707 -3.65 -16.61 -10.95
N THR A 708 -3.09 -16.15 -9.83
CA THR A 708 -2.11 -15.06 -9.81
C THR A 708 -0.70 -15.65 -9.85
N ARG A 709 -0.09 -15.53 -11.03
CA ARG A 709 1.30 -15.83 -11.37
C ARG A 709 2.27 -15.38 -10.25
N ARG A 710 2.53 -16.21 -9.24
CA ARG A 710 3.75 -16.03 -8.43
C ARG A 710 4.88 -16.53 -9.33
N LYS A 711 5.64 -15.60 -9.92
CA LYS A 711 6.88 -15.96 -10.61
C LYS A 711 7.83 -16.46 -9.52
N ILE A 712 7.84 -17.77 -9.28
CA ILE A 712 8.94 -18.40 -8.55
C ILE A 712 10.15 -18.29 -9.46
N SER A 713 10.98 -17.27 -9.22
CA SER A 713 12.32 -17.21 -9.78
C SER A 713 13.14 -18.33 -9.16
N PRO A 714 14.01 -19.01 -9.93
CA PRO A 714 14.91 -20.01 -9.36
C PRO A 714 15.72 -19.38 -8.22
N THR A 715 15.78 -20.07 -7.07
CA THR A 715 16.54 -19.63 -5.89
C THR A 715 18.00 -19.44 -6.29
N GLN A 716 18.43 -18.18 -6.34
CA GLN A 716 19.82 -17.83 -6.63
C GLN A 716 20.62 -17.87 -5.33
N ARG A 717 21.86 -18.35 -5.43
CA ARG A 717 22.82 -18.34 -4.32
C ARG A 717 23.23 -16.90 -4.01
N SER A 718 23.01 -16.46 -2.78
CA SER A 718 23.45 -15.15 -2.29
C SER A 718 24.98 -15.07 -2.17
N ASP A 719 25.50 -13.86 -1.96
CA ASP A 719 26.90 -13.66 -1.66
C ASP A 719 27.18 -14.11 -0.20
N PHE A 720 27.76 -15.30 -0.05
CA PHE A 720 28.15 -15.87 1.26
C PHE A 720 29.50 -15.33 1.76
N THR A 721 30.03 -14.22 1.21
CA THR A 721 31.26 -13.57 1.68
C THR A 721 31.22 -13.26 3.19
N ASN A 722 30.07 -12.81 3.69
CA ASN A 722 29.82 -12.62 5.11
C ASN A 722 28.79 -13.66 5.58
N CYS A 723 29.24 -14.68 6.29
CA CYS A 723 28.36 -15.71 6.83
C CYS A 723 28.83 -16.19 8.21
N VAL A 724 27.87 -16.65 9.02
CA VAL A 724 28.16 -17.50 10.18
C VAL A 724 28.10 -18.95 9.71
N SER A 725 29.08 -19.75 10.15
CA SER A 725 29.23 -21.11 9.65
C SER A 725 29.45 -22.13 10.75
N CYS A 726 29.15 -23.39 10.42
CA CYS A 726 29.59 -24.58 11.13
C CYS A 726 29.85 -25.69 10.11
N GLU A 727 30.77 -26.61 10.43
CA GLU A 727 31.23 -27.64 9.50
C GLU A 727 31.06 -29.03 10.10
N ARG A 728 30.86 -30.02 9.22
CA ARG A 728 30.80 -31.46 9.54
C ARG A 728 29.79 -31.81 10.64
N ILE A 729 28.54 -31.44 10.40
CA ILE A 729 27.41 -31.71 11.30
C ILE A 729 26.68 -32.96 10.84
N VAL A 730 26.39 -33.89 11.75
CA VAL A 730 25.46 -34.99 11.48
C VAL A 730 24.04 -34.52 11.77
N LEU A 731 23.23 -34.36 10.73
CA LEU A 731 21.81 -34.04 10.82
C LEU A 731 21.03 -35.32 11.13
N GLN A 732 20.41 -35.36 12.31
CA GLN A 732 19.49 -36.43 12.72
C GLN A 732 18.10 -36.19 12.11
N PRO A 733 17.29 -37.24 11.87
CA PRO A 733 15.88 -37.08 11.54
C PRO A 733 15.13 -36.24 12.58
N GLY A 734 14.30 -35.29 12.15
CA GLY A 734 13.60 -34.36 13.04
C GLY A 734 14.46 -33.18 13.49
N ARG A 735 14.29 -32.71 14.72
CA ARG A 735 14.86 -31.43 15.19
C ARG A 735 16.37 -31.52 15.50
N ASN A 736 17.13 -30.59 14.96
CA ASN A 736 18.58 -30.42 15.13
C ASN A 736 18.86 -29.01 15.67
N SER A 737 19.77 -28.89 16.64
CA SER A 737 20.21 -27.60 17.21
C SER A 737 21.68 -27.37 16.90
N LEU A 738 21.98 -26.28 16.21
CA LEU A 738 23.29 -25.97 15.65
C LEU A 738 23.77 -24.61 16.15
N THR A 739 25.07 -24.49 16.43
CA THR A 739 25.68 -23.20 16.79
C THR A 739 26.62 -22.75 15.66
N LEU A 740 26.23 -21.69 14.95
CA LEU A 740 27.01 -21.08 13.87
C LEU A 740 27.84 -19.91 14.42
N LYS A 741 29.10 -19.78 13.99
CA LYS A 741 30.00 -18.72 14.49
C LYS A 741 30.81 -18.06 13.37
N THR A 742 31.10 -16.76 13.52
CA THR A 742 32.13 -16.05 12.72
C THR A 742 32.67 -14.85 13.48
N LYS A 743 33.77 -14.23 13.02
CA LYS A 743 34.34 -13.03 13.68
C LYS A 743 33.73 -11.73 13.14
N ALA A 744 33.34 -10.83 14.04
CA ALA A 744 32.79 -9.50 13.72
C ALA A 744 33.89 -8.49 13.35
N THR A 745 34.40 -8.56 12.12
CA THR A 745 35.57 -7.75 11.69
C THR A 745 35.22 -6.30 11.29
N ARG A 746 33.96 -6.02 10.94
CA ARG A 746 33.52 -4.74 10.38
C ARG A 746 32.41 -4.09 11.21
N VAL A 747 32.62 -2.83 11.58
CA VAL A 747 31.66 -1.97 12.30
C VAL A 747 30.49 -1.60 11.37
N GLY A 748 29.26 -1.74 11.86
CA GLY A 748 28.04 -1.45 11.10
C GLY A 748 26.83 -2.26 11.56
N THR A 749 25.67 -1.99 10.95
CA THR A 749 24.43 -2.73 11.17
C THR A 749 24.27 -3.79 10.08
N TRP A 750 23.94 -5.02 10.45
CA TRP A 750 23.89 -6.17 9.56
C TRP A 750 22.54 -6.89 9.64
N SER A 751 22.12 -7.51 8.53
CA SER A 751 20.88 -8.30 8.42
C SER A 751 21.16 -9.68 7.82
N PHE A 752 20.57 -10.74 8.37
CA PHE A 752 20.65 -12.09 7.77
C PHE A 752 19.82 -12.17 6.47
N ARG A 753 20.30 -12.96 5.50
CA ARG A 753 19.71 -13.04 4.14
C ARG A 753 19.28 -14.44 3.72
N GLN A 754 20.18 -15.42 3.76
CA GLN A 754 19.92 -16.75 3.23
C GLN A 754 20.67 -17.82 4.02
N LEU A 755 20.02 -18.97 4.22
CA LEU A 755 20.63 -20.18 4.77
C LEU A 755 21.02 -21.12 3.61
N ALA A 756 22.24 -21.65 3.67
CA ALA A 756 22.72 -22.73 2.81
C ALA A 756 23.15 -23.93 3.65
N VAL A 757 22.71 -25.13 3.26
CA VAL A 757 23.15 -26.40 3.83
C VAL A 757 23.77 -27.24 2.72
N GLN A 758 25.04 -27.58 2.83
CA GLN A 758 25.76 -28.40 1.86
C GLN A 758 25.80 -29.85 2.35
N ILE A 759 25.25 -30.76 1.56
CA ILE A 759 25.34 -32.21 1.74
C ILE A 759 26.02 -32.76 0.48
N ASP A 760 27.30 -33.08 0.60
CA ASP A 760 28.12 -33.60 -0.49
C ASP A 760 28.08 -32.66 -1.74
N SER A 761 27.62 -33.14 -2.90
CA SER A 761 27.52 -32.37 -4.15
C SER A 761 26.24 -31.52 -4.26
N VAL A 762 25.36 -31.56 -3.26
CA VAL A 762 24.06 -30.87 -3.26
C VAL A 762 24.05 -29.73 -2.24
N GLU A 763 23.64 -28.54 -2.69
CA GLU A 763 23.48 -27.34 -1.85
C GLU A 763 21.99 -26.99 -1.73
N PHE A 764 21.49 -26.95 -0.50
CA PHE A 764 20.11 -26.57 -0.17
C PHE A 764 20.06 -25.09 0.22
N LEU A 765 19.33 -24.28 -0.54
CA LEU A 765 19.23 -22.83 -0.32
C LEU A 765 17.82 -22.43 0.11
N SER A 766 17.70 -21.63 1.16
CA SER A 766 16.42 -21.06 1.58
C SER A 766 15.92 -20.03 0.55
N GLU A 767 14.65 -20.10 0.19
CA GLU A 767 13.93 -19.06 -0.55
C GLU A 767 13.70 -17.80 0.31
N GLY A 768 13.56 -17.97 1.63
CA GLY A 768 13.42 -16.87 2.57
C GLY A 768 13.67 -17.28 4.01
N LEU A 769 14.08 -16.32 4.83
CA LEU A 769 14.23 -16.50 6.27
C LEU A 769 12.95 -16.04 7.02
N PRO A 770 12.73 -16.49 8.26
CA PRO A 770 11.59 -16.06 9.06
C PRO A 770 11.47 -14.53 9.17
N PRO A 771 10.27 -13.93 9.03
CA PRO A 771 10.08 -12.48 8.85
C PRO A 771 10.37 -11.60 10.09
N ARG A 772 10.82 -12.18 11.20
CA ARG A 772 11.07 -11.48 12.48
C ARG A 772 12.52 -11.62 12.96
N LEU A 773 13.47 -11.64 12.05
CA LEU A 773 14.88 -11.71 12.42
C LEU A 773 15.39 -10.35 12.90
N GLU A 774 16.03 -10.35 14.06
CA GLU A 774 16.66 -9.17 14.62
C GLU A 774 17.92 -8.80 13.83
N HIS A 775 18.13 -7.50 13.66
CA HIS A 775 19.38 -6.95 13.14
C HIS A 775 20.44 -6.95 14.25
N PHE A 776 21.71 -6.98 13.88
CA PHE A 776 22.80 -6.83 14.84
C PHE A 776 23.73 -5.69 14.46
N GLU A 777 24.35 -5.08 15.47
CA GLU A 777 25.27 -3.96 15.33
C GLU A 777 26.65 -4.32 15.87
N THR A 778 27.69 -4.03 15.10
CA THR A 778 29.09 -4.16 15.53
C THR A 778 29.63 -2.78 15.95
N ILE A 779 30.07 -2.56 17.21
CA ILE A 779 30.43 -1.25 17.81
C ILE A 779 31.86 -1.17 18.46
N THR A 780 32.34 0.04 18.83
CA THR A 780 33.63 0.32 19.54
C THR A 780 33.48 1.30 20.74
N LYS A 781 34.35 1.26 21.79
CA LYS A 781 34.28 2.11 23.03
C LYS A 781 35.56 2.91 23.32
N ALA A 782 35.46 4.22 23.61
CA ALA A 782 36.60 5.14 23.78
C ALA A 782 37.24 5.18 25.20
N SER A 783 38.52 5.59 25.31
CA SER A 783 39.28 5.79 26.57
C SER A 783 39.18 7.23 27.09
N ILE A 784 39.08 7.42 28.42
CA ILE A 784 38.80 8.73 29.06
C ILE A 784 39.72 8.96 30.28
N ALA A 785 40.14 10.21 30.53
CA ALA A 785 40.84 10.62 31.77
C ALA A 785 40.27 11.93 32.34
N SER A 786 40.13 12.02 33.67
CA SER A 786 39.56 13.19 34.37
C SER A 786 40.16 13.39 35.77
N LEU A 787 40.13 14.62 36.29
CA LEU A 787 40.47 14.95 37.68
C LEU A 787 39.20 15.23 38.50
N ASN A 788 39.06 14.56 39.64
CA ASN A 788 38.01 14.75 40.63
C ASN A 788 38.54 15.57 41.82
N PHE A 789 37.81 16.61 42.23
CA PHE A 789 38.17 17.46 43.37
C PHE A 789 36.93 18.17 43.92
N VAL A 790 37.02 18.67 45.15
CA VAL A 790 35.94 19.42 45.82
C VAL A 790 36.46 20.81 46.17
N ASN A 791 35.75 21.86 45.74
CA ASN A 791 35.95 23.28 46.09
C ASN A 791 37.35 23.67 46.55
N LEU A 792 38.24 23.95 45.59
CA LEU A 792 39.64 24.23 45.87
C LEU A 792 39.84 25.63 46.50
N VAL A 793 40.70 25.71 47.51
CA VAL A 793 41.04 26.95 48.23
C VAL A 793 42.54 27.24 48.13
N ALA A 794 42.92 28.44 47.67
CA ALA A 794 44.32 28.85 47.63
C ALA A 794 44.84 29.14 49.04
N GLY A 795 46.09 28.78 49.30
CA GLY A 795 46.76 28.91 50.59
C GLY A 795 46.63 27.69 51.51
N VAL A 796 46.00 26.60 51.07
CA VAL A 796 45.86 25.36 51.86
C VAL A 796 46.09 24.10 51.00
N GLU A 797 46.71 23.07 51.59
CA GLU A 797 46.94 21.74 50.97
C GLU A 797 45.63 20.94 50.90
N GLN A 798 45.27 20.39 49.72
CA GLN A 798 43.98 19.71 49.48
C GLN A 798 44.11 18.44 48.63
N PRO A 799 43.27 17.40 48.84
CA PRO A 799 43.27 16.18 48.04
C PRO A 799 42.60 16.36 46.67
N VAL A 800 43.13 15.68 45.64
CA VAL A 800 42.63 15.61 44.25
C VAL A 800 42.78 14.17 43.75
N GLU A 801 41.87 13.65 42.93
CA GLU A 801 41.92 12.27 42.42
C GLU A 801 41.96 12.25 40.88
N LEU A 802 42.90 11.51 40.28
CA LEU A 802 42.98 11.26 38.84
C LEU A 802 42.31 9.94 38.49
N VAL A 803 41.28 9.97 37.64
CA VAL A 803 40.55 8.78 37.17
C VAL A 803 40.82 8.54 35.69
N ILE A 804 41.23 7.31 35.35
CA ILE A 804 41.49 6.88 33.97
C ILE A 804 40.66 5.62 33.65
N ALA A 805 40.01 5.61 32.49
CA ALA A 805 39.21 4.49 31.97
C ALA A 805 39.72 4.04 30.59
N ALA A 806 40.05 2.76 30.46
CA ALA A 806 40.79 2.21 29.30
C ALA A 806 39.99 2.14 27.99
N GLY A 807 38.65 1.98 28.04
CA GLY A 807 37.85 1.70 26.84
C GLY A 807 38.36 0.45 26.08
N SER A 808 38.29 0.45 24.75
CA SER A 808 38.82 -0.61 23.88
C SER A 808 40.33 -0.50 23.60
N PHE A 809 41.05 0.45 24.22
CA PHE A 809 42.47 0.72 23.94
C PHE A 809 43.39 -0.26 24.70
N ARG A 810 44.45 -0.75 24.04
CA ARG A 810 45.48 -1.61 24.66
C ARG A 810 46.68 -0.79 25.09
N PHE A 811 46.96 -0.76 26.39
CA PHE A 811 48.05 0.00 26.98
C PHE A 811 49.41 -0.73 26.87
N PRO A 812 50.51 -0.03 26.52
CA PRO A 812 51.86 -0.53 26.73
C PRO A 812 52.14 -0.83 28.22
N LYS A 813 53.04 -1.79 28.51
CA LYS A 813 53.36 -2.20 29.90
C LYS A 813 53.98 -1.07 30.74
N ASP A 814 54.60 -0.10 30.08
CA ASP A 814 55.29 1.07 30.64
C ASP A 814 54.48 2.37 30.48
N ALA A 815 53.18 2.28 30.20
CA ALA A 815 52.32 3.44 30.03
C ALA A 815 52.34 4.34 31.28
N SER A 816 52.40 5.66 31.08
CA SER A 816 52.31 6.66 32.15
C SER A 816 51.49 7.88 31.68
N ALA A 817 50.94 8.63 32.63
CA ALA A 817 50.28 9.90 32.40
C ALA A 817 51.07 11.04 33.06
N THR A 818 51.30 12.13 32.33
CA THR A 818 52.08 13.27 32.82
C THR A 818 51.15 14.44 33.11
N LEU A 819 51.19 14.99 34.32
CA LEU A 819 50.42 16.16 34.76
C LEU A 819 51.34 17.37 34.85
N ARG A 820 50.97 18.47 34.20
CA ARG A 820 51.70 19.76 34.25
C ARG A 820 50.82 20.87 34.80
N CYS A 821 51.22 21.44 35.93
CA CYS A 821 50.53 22.51 36.65
C CYS A 821 50.94 23.90 36.17
N SER A 822 50.02 24.87 36.27
CA SER A 822 50.29 26.29 36.03
C SER A 822 51.15 26.94 37.12
N LYS A 823 51.63 28.17 36.87
CA LYS A 823 52.68 28.88 37.66
C LYS A 823 52.48 28.84 39.19
N ASN A 824 51.25 29.00 39.68
CA ASN A 824 50.96 29.12 41.11
C ASN A 824 50.34 27.85 41.70
N LEU A 825 50.32 26.75 40.94
CA LEU A 825 49.77 25.45 41.34
C LEU A 825 50.90 24.43 41.40
N ARG A 826 50.90 23.62 42.46
CA ARG A 826 51.82 22.47 42.61
C ARG A 826 51.04 21.26 43.11
N MET A 827 51.43 20.07 42.67
CA MET A 827 50.80 18.81 43.04
C MET A 827 51.84 17.76 43.45
N ARG A 828 51.41 16.75 44.22
CA ARG A 828 52.21 15.57 44.57
C ARG A 828 51.33 14.32 44.69
N LEU A 829 51.94 13.14 44.66
CA LEU A 829 51.26 11.89 45.01
C LEU A 829 50.96 11.85 46.52
N GLN A 830 49.77 11.38 46.89
CA GLN A 830 49.44 11.23 48.30
C GLN A 830 50.25 10.06 48.90
N ALA A 831 51.04 10.33 49.94
CA ALA A 831 51.82 9.31 50.62
C ALA A 831 50.91 8.36 51.43
N GLY A 832 51.14 7.05 51.32
CA GLY A 832 50.54 6.07 52.23
C GLY A 832 51.07 6.24 53.65
N LYS A 833 50.38 5.67 54.66
CA LYS A 833 50.65 5.85 56.11
C LYS A 833 52.09 5.55 56.60
N SER A 834 53.00 5.10 55.73
CA SER A 834 54.36 4.66 56.05
C SER A 834 55.45 5.21 55.11
N GLN A 835 55.19 6.24 54.31
CA GLN A 835 56.17 6.85 53.38
C GLN A 835 56.42 8.33 53.66
N GLU A 836 57.66 8.79 53.45
CA GLU A 836 58.02 10.22 53.52
C GLU A 836 57.22 11.04 52.50
N LYS A 837 56.74 12.22 52.91
CA LYS A 837 55.99 13.13 52.02
C LYS A 837 56.90 13.66 50.93
N THR A 838 56.57 13.40 49.67
CA THR A 838 57.25 13.99 48.52
C THR A 838 57.01 15.50 48.45
N ALA A 839 57.93 16.21 47.80
CA ALA A 839 57.81 17.65 47.62
C ALA A 839 56.70 17.99 46.62
N PHE A 840 56.12 19.18 46.74
CA PHE A 840 55.16 19.70 45.76
C PHE A 840 55.87 20.13 44.48
N GLU A 841 55.51 19.51 43.35
CA GLU A 841 56.13 19.72 42.05
C GLU A 841 55.14 20.33 41.04
N ARG A 842 55.66 20.95 39.98
CA ARG A 842 54.83 21.50 38.89
C ARG A 842 54.58 20.48 37.77
N GLU A 843 55.41 19.46 37.65
CA GLU A 843 55.26 18.38 36.68
C GLU A 843 55.34 17.06 37.42
N LEU A 844 54.35 16.19 37.24
CA LEU A 844 54.21 14.92 37.95
C LEU A 844 53.94 13.79 36.95
N ILE A 845 54.74 12.71 37.00
CA ILE A 845 54.57 11.53 36.16
C ILE A 845 53.89 10.42 36.97
N VAL A 846 52.78 9.90 36.45
CA VAL A 846 51.96 8.88 37.12
C VAL A 846 52.00 7.56 36.32
N PRO A 847 52.55 6.46 36.86
CA PRO A 847 52.65 5.19 36.15
C PRO A 847 51.29 4.46 36.05
N LEU A 848 50.99 3.89 34.88
CA LEU A 848 49.77 3.13 34.54
C LEU A 848 50.12 1.67 34.21
N ASN A 849 50.91 1.03 35.08
CA ASN A 849 51.39 -0.34 34.87
C ASN A 849 50.22 -1.33 34.75
N ASP A 850 50.34 -2.27 33.81
CA ASP A 850 49.41 -3.39 33.56
C ASP A 850 47.92 -2.99 33.47
N PHE A 851 47.61 -1.92 32.73
CA PHE A 851 46.24 -1.41 32.60
C PHE A 851 45.45 -2.17 31.49
N ALA A 852 44.49 -3.01 31.88
CA ALA A 852 43.74 -3.87 30.98
C ALA A 852 42.69 -3.10 30.16
N PRO A 853 42.34 -3.56 28.94
CA PRO A 853 41.18 -3.04 28.21
C PRO A 853 39.94 -3.09 29.09
N PHE A 854 39.15 -2.02 29.07
CA PHE A 854 37.95 -1.80 29.89
C PHE A 854 38.16 -1.64 31.41
N GLU A 855 39.41 -1.59 31.91
CA GLU A 855 39.73 -1.27 33.31
C GLU A 855 39.51 0.22 33.63
N GLN A 856 39.16 0.54 34.88
CA GLN A 856 39.11 1.91 35.42
C GLN A 856 39.95 1.98 36.70
N ARG A 857 40.82 3.00 36.82
CA ARG A 857 41.72 3.18 37.98
C ARG A 857 41.68 4.63 38.49
N SER A 858 41.63 4.77 39.80
CA SER A 858 41.67 6.05 40.52
C SER A 858 43.00 6.22 41.26
N ILE A 859 43.64 7.38 41.13
CA ILE A 859 44.96 7.70 41.70
C ILE A 859 44.86 8.96 42.59
N ALA A 860 45.27 8.85 43.85
CA ALA A 860 45.17 9.94 44.83
C ALA A 860 46.36 10.92 44.79
N LEU A 861 46.06 12.21 44.73
CA LEU A 861 46.98 13.35 44.63
C LEU A 861 46.69 14.40 45.71
N GLU A 862 47.65 15.28 45.99
CA GLU A 862 47.48 16.48 46.83
C GLU A 862 47.92 17.73 46.05
N ALA A 863 47.20 18.85 46.19
CA ALA A 863 47.42 20.10 45.48
C ALA A 863 47.51 21.31 46.42
N ILE A 864 48.34 22.30 46.08
CA ILE A 864 48.44 23.59 46.77
C ILE A 864 48.55 24.74 45.76
N CYS A 865 47.84 25.84 46.03
CA CYS A 865 47.89 27.07 45.22
C CYS A 865 48.29 28.29 46.06
N ASP A 866 49.16 29.15 45.54
CA ASP A 866 49.65 30.35 46.24
C ASP A 866 48.57 31.48 46.31
N LEU A 867 48.56 32.27 47.40
CA LEU A 867 47.58 33.36 47.61
C LEU A 867 48.02 34.72 47.00
N PRO A 868 47.16 35.42 46.24
CA PRO A 868 47.43 36.77 45.79
C PRO A 868 47.17 37.80 46.90
N GLY A 869 48.11 38.74 47.08
CA GLY A 869 48.08 39.80 48.08
C GLY A 869 47.10 40.96 47.83
N LYS A 870 45.95 40.74 47.19
CA LYS A 870 45.03 41.81 46.76
C LYS A 870 43.62 41.62 47.30
N ARG A 871 42.84 42.72 47.31
CA ARG A 871 41.42 42.76 47.67
C ARG A 871 40.54 42.20 46.54
N GLU A 872 40.70 40.92 46.23
CA GLU A 872 39.90 40.23 45.21
C GLU A 872 39.27 38.98 45.80
N GLU A 873 37.93 38.95 45.91
CA GLU A 873 37.15 37.77 46.34
C GLU A 873 36.94 36.75 45.19
N ARG A 874 37.61 36.94 44.04
CA ARG A 874 37.42 36.11 42.84
C ARG A 874 38.24 34.83 42.93
N ALA A 875 37.74 33.79 42.28
CA ALA A 875 38.47 32.53 42.12
C ALA A 875 39.76 32.76 41.29
N ILE A 876 40.85 32.14 41.75
CA ILE A 876 42.15 32.11 41.10
C ILE A 876 42.14 30.97 40.10
N GLU A 877 42.13 31.30 38.82
CA GLU A 877 42.16 30.33 37.73
C GLU A 877 43.58 29.73 37.60
N GLN A 878 43.65 28.40 37.64
CA GLN A 878 44.83 27.59 37.39
C GLN A 878 44.45 26.48 36.40
N LYS A 879 45.43 25.77 35.85
CA LYS A 879 45.15 24.63 34.95
C LYS A 879 46.15 23.50 35.15
N VAL A 880 45.70 22.29 34.85
CA VAL A 880 46.53 21.09 34.73
C VAL A 880 46.45 20.59 33.29
N SER A 881 47.57 20.50 32.60
CA SER A 881 47.67 19.80 31.31
C SER A 881 48.02 18.33 31.55
N LEU A 882 47.17 17.43 31.08
CA LEU A 882 47.34 15.98 31.21
C LEU A 882 47.74 15.38 29.85
N GLN A 883 48.91 14.77 29.78
CA GLN A 883 49.38 14.00 28.63
C GLN A 883 49.12 12.50 28.89
N VAL A 884 48.40 11.84 27.98
CA VAL A 884 47.97 10.43 28.12
C VAL A 884 48.45 9.55 26.96
N PRO A 885 48.65 8.23 27.16
CA PRO A 885 49.20 7.34 26.13
C PRO A 885 48.36 7.17 24.85
N TRP A 886 47.03 7.31 24.94
CA TRP A 886 46.10 7.05 23.83
C TRP A 886 45.76 8.28 22.99
N SER A 887 46.29 9.46 23.34
CA SER A 887 46.03 10.72 22.63
C SER A 887 47.33 11.50 22.45
N ARG A 888 47.53 12.06 21.26
CA ARG A 888 48.64 13.02 21.01
C ARG A 888 48.32 14.43 21.51
N ASN A 889 47.05 14.72 21.79
CA ASN A 889 46.61 16.02 22.29
C ASN A 889 46.65 16.04 23.81
N GLU A 890 47.19 17.11 24.39
CA GLU A 890 47.12 17.37 25.83
C GLU A 890 45.68 17.69 26.26
N ILE A 891 45.22 17.07 27.34
CA ILE A 891 43.91 17.33 27.94
C ILE A 891 44.10 18.46 28.98
N ALA A 892 43.60 19.66 28.70
CA ALA A 892 43.68 20.79 29.63
C ALA A 892 42.49 20.80 30.59
N ILE A 893 42.75 20.73 31.90
CA ILE A 893 41.74 20.72 32.97
C ILE A 893 41.84 22.04 33.75
N PRO A 894 40.85 22.95 33.65
CA PRO A 894 40.83 24.19 34.42
C PRO A 894 40.47 23.95 35.90
N LEU A 895 41.19 24.59 36.81
CA LEU A 895 40.99 24.55 38.26
C LEU A 895 40.74 25.96 38.80
N HIS A 896 39.77 26.11 39.69
CA HIS A 896 39.39 27.40 40.25
C HIS A 896 39.60 27.38 41.77
N PHE A 897 40.50 28.22 42.29
CA PHE A 897 40.85 28.28 43.71
C PHE A 897 40.26 29.53 44.38
N MET A 898 39.42 29.38 45.40
CA MET A 898 38.97 30.52 46.20
C MET A 898 40.08 30.98 47.16
N PRO A 899 40.33 32.29 47.35
CA PRO A 899 41.32 32.74 48.32
C PRO A 899 40.90 32.37 49.75
N ALA A 900 41.83 31.90 50.58
CA ALA A 900 41.56 31.62 51.99
C ALA A 900 41.31 32.90 52.82
N LEU A 901 42.01 33.99 52.49
CA LEU A 901 41.90 35.28 53.18
C LEU A 901 42.15 36.47 52.24
N ILE A 902 41.62 37.64 52.60
CA ILE A 902 41.82 38.92 51.89
C ILE A 902 42.08 40.07 52.88
N ALA A 903 42.72 41.14 52.39
CA ALA A 903 43.00 42.35 53.16
C ALA A 903 42.42 43.62 52.49
N SER A 904 41.99 44.60 53.29
CA SER A 904 41.52 45.92 52.81
C SER A 904 41.92 47.03 53.77
N CYS A 905 42.10 48.28 53.30
CA CYS A 905 42.50 49.42 54.12
C CYS A 905 41.44 50.56 54.05
N ARG A 906 41.13 51.20 55.18
CA ARG A 906 40.17 52.33 55.30
C ARG A 906 40.81 53.54 56.01
N LEU A 907 40.50 54.75 55.54
CA LEU A 907 40.97 56.01 56.13
C LEU A 907 39.86 56.69 56.95
N HIS A 908 40.17 57.08 58.19
CA HIS A 908 39.26 57.79 59.10
C HIS A 908 39.85 59.14 59.54
N SER A 909 38.98 60.10 59.88
CA SER A 909 39.35 61.48 60.25
C SER A 909 38.75 61.91 61.60
N SER A 910 39.53 62.58 62.44
CA SER A 910 39.06 63.29 63.64
C SER A 910 39.70 64.67 63.69
N GLY A 911 38.93 65.71 63.36
CA GLY A 911 39.49 67.02 63.03
C GLY A 911 40.53 66.87 61.90
N SER A 912 41.78 67.27 62.17
CA SER A 912 42.90 67.12 61.23
C SER A 912 43.62 65.76 61.28
N ARG A 913 43.48 64.97 62.36
CA ARG A 913 44.19 63.68 62.53
C ARG A 913 43.63 62.58 61.61
N LYS A 914 44.47 61.61 61.23
CA LYS A 914 44.14 60.54 60.27
C LYS A 914 44.54 59.16 60.78
N PHE A 915 43.68 58.17 60.54
CA PHE A 915 43.86 56.78 60.99
C PHE A 915 43.59 55.78 59.86
N LEU A 916 44.50 54.82 59.68
CA LEU A 916 44.42 53.72 58.73
C LEU A 916 43.98 52.43 59.43
N GLN A 917 42.91 51.82 58.96
CA GLN A 917 42.38 50.56 59.45
C GLN A 917 42.57 49.46 58.39
N VAL A 918 43.45 48.48 58.63
CA VAL A 918 43.57 47.26 57.81
C VAL A 918 42.63 46.20 58.32
N VAL A 919 41.71 45.74 57.48
CA VAL A 919 40.73 44.71 57.79
C VAL A 919 41.08 43.43 57.04
N MET A 920 41.47 42.40 57.79
CA MET A 920 41.63 41.03 57.32
C MET A 920 40.30 40.29 57.39
N LYS A 921 39.91 39.63 56.31
CA LYS A 921 38.64 38.87 56.23
C LYS A 921 38.92 37.44 55.76
N GLY A 922 38.42 36.46 56.51
CA GLY A 922 38.40 35.06 56.10
C GLY A 922 37.31 34.82 55.05
N VAL A 923 37.69 34.23 53.91
CA VAL A 923 36.78 34.01 52.76
C VAL A 923 36.40 32.54 52.62
N SER A 924 37.28 31.62 53.03
CA SER A 924 37.02 30.18 53.00
C SER A 924 36.53 29.64 54.36
N ASP A 925 36.00 28.41 54.35
CA ASP A 925 35.58 27.70 55.57
C ASP A 925 36.77 27.17 56.42
N TYR A 926 38.00 27.40 55.96
CA TYR A 926 39.20 27.04 56.72
C TYR A 926 39.36 27.94 57.95
N ARG A 927 39.83 27.33 59.04
CA ARG A 927 40.22 28.05 60.25
C ARG A 927 41.69 28.41 60.13
N LEU A 928 42.01 29.69 60.06
CA LEU A 928 43.38 30.16 59.84
C LEU A 928 43.90 30.85 61.10
N VAL A 929 45.15 30.58 61.46
CA VAL A 929 45.85 31.31 62.53
C VAL A 929 46.73 32.37 61.91
N LEU A 930 46.56 33.63 62.32
CA LEU A 930 47.35 34.78 61.86
C LEU A 930 48.35 35.22 62.93
N ARG A 931 49.56 35.60 62.52
CA ARG A 931 50.58 36.19 63.40
C ARG A 931 51.47 37.20 62.69
N GLU A 932 52.20 38.00 63.47
CA GLU A 932 53.24 38.93 63.01
C GLU A 932 52.72 40.00 62.03
N ALA A 933 51.59 40.66 62.36
CA ALA A 933 51.04 41.74 61.54
C ALA A 933 51.90 43.01 61.64
N GLN A 934 52.33 43.56 60.51
CA GLN A 934 53.17 44.76 60.43
C GLN A 934 52.75 45.65 59.27
N MET A 935 52.86 46.97 59.46
CA MET A 935 52.67 47.96 58.40
C MET A 935 53.94 48.78 58.20
N ALA A 936 54.37 48.93 56.95
CA ALA A 936 55.50 49.75 56.57
C ALA A 936 55.09 50.79 55.51
N CYS A 937 55.71 51.97 55.54
CA CYS A 937 55.59 52.98 54.50
C CYS A 937 56.96 53.54 54.18
N THR A 938 57.24 53.73 52.90
CA THR A 938 58.50 54.28 52.39
C THR A 938 58.38 55.72 51.91
N ALA A 939 57.21 56.35 52.05
CA ALA A 939 56.97 57.73 51.63
C ALA A 939 57.65 58.75 52.57
N ALA A 940 58.40 59.70 52.01
CA ALA A 940 59.09 60.73 52.78
C ALA A 940 58.10 61.71 53.44
N GLY A 941 58.33 62.06 54.71
CA GLY A 941 57.49 63.00 55.48
C GLY A 941 56.19 62.38 56.05
N VAL A 942 56.05 61.05 55.95
CA VAL A 942 54.94 60.28 56.51
C VAL A 942 55.45 59.34 57.59
N THR A 943 54.83 59.36 58.77
CA THR A 943 55.09 58.37 59.82
C THR A 943 53.83 57.58 60.13
N ILE A 944 54.01 56.26 60.28
CA ILE A 944 52.96 55.32 60.67
C ILE A 944 53.21 54.90 62.10
N ILE A 945 52.24 55.16 62.97
CA ILE A 945 52.31 54.77 64.37
C ILE A 945 51.37 53.58 64.57
N ASP A 946 51.94 52.45 65.00
CA ASP A 946 51.16 51.28 65.38
C ASP A 946 50.43 51.54 66.70
N ILE A 947 49.09 51.50 66.63
CA ILE A 947 48.21 51.70 67.78
C ILE A 947 47.46 50.41 68.16
N ASN A 948 47.93 49.25 67.69
CA ASN A 948 47.44 47.94 68.08
C ASN A 948 47.96 47.52 69.48
N PRO A 949 47.28 46.59 70.17
CA PRO A 949 47.75 46.05 71.46
C PRO A 949 49.15 45.42 71.38
N ARG A 950 50.01 45.65 72.39
CA ARG A 950 51.44 45.24 72.39
C ARG A 950 51.70 43.75 72.71
N GLU A 951 50.69 42.97 73.09
CA GLU A 951 50.85 41.53 73.37
C GLU A 951 50.65 40.70 72.09
N PRO A 952 51.56 39.79 71.72
CA PRO A 952 51.44 38.99 70.50
C PRO A 952 50.46 37.84 70.74
N GLN A 953 49.19 38.00 70.36
CA GLN A 953 48.23 36.90 70.32
C GLN A 953 48.14 36.32 68.90
N GLU A 954 48.24 34.99 68.79
CA GLU A 954 47.80 34.27 67.60
C GLU A 954 46.31 34.57 67.38
N MET A 955 45.99 35.22 66.27
CA MET A 955 44.61 35.60 65.97
C MET A 955 43.95 34.53 65.12
N LEU A 956 42.95 33.86 65.68
CA LEU A 956 42.15 32.89 64.94
C LEU A 956 41.16 33.63 64.02
N MET A 957 41.25 33.33 62.73
CA MET A 957 40.33 33.83 61.71
C MET A 957 39.49 32.68 61.15
N THR A 958 38.18 32.92 61.07
CA THR A 958 37.22 32.02 60.42
C THR A 958 36.38 32.81 59.43
N LYS A 959 35.64 32.11 58.58
CA LYS A 959 34.70 32.73 57.64
C LYS A 959 33.74 33.69 58.37
N GLY A 960 33.63 34.91 57.87
CA GLY A 960 32.75 35.95 58.43
C GLY A 960 33.33 36.75 59.60
N LEU A 961 34.45 36.34 60.20
CA LEU A 961 35.19 37.16 61.15
C LEU A 961 36.15 38.10 60.42
N SER A 962 36.18 39.35 60.86
CA SER A 962 37.13 40.34 60.38
C SER A 962 38.04 40.81 61.51
N ILE A 963 39.36 40.71 61.30
CA ILE A 963 40.36 41.22 62.24
C ILE A 963 40.83 42.58 61.72
N SER A 964 40.74 43.61 62.56
CA SER A 964 41.17 44.97 62.21
C SER A 964 42.46 45.32 62.92
N TYR A 965 43.42 45.86 62.16
CA TYR A 965 44.63 46.49 62.67
C TYR A 965 44.54 48.00 62.40
N LEU A 966 44.85 48.83 63.40
CA LEU A 966 44.73 50.28 63.33
C LEU A 966 46.10 50.95 63.45
N TYR A 967 46.33 51.96 62.62
CA TYR A 967 47.58 52.72 62.55
C TYR A 967 47.27 54.23 62.44
N GLU A 968 47.96 55.11 63.17
CA GLU A 968 47.84 56.56 62.99
C GLU A 968 48.77 57.04 61.86
N LEU A 969 48.24 57.87 60.97
CA LEU A 969 48.97 58.47 59.85
C LEU A 969 49.28 59.93 60.18
N GLN A 970 50.56 60.24 60.37
CA GLN A 970 51.04 61.61 60.58
C GLN A 970 51.80 62.11 59.35
N VAL A 971 51.42 63.29 58.86
CA VAL A 971 51.99 63.95 57.68
C VAL A 971 52.45 65.35 58.07
N GLU A 972 53.69 65.72 57.75
CA GLU A 972 54.26 67.04 58.11
C GLU A 972 53.54 68.23 57.45
N ALA A 973 53.30 69.30 58.22
CA ALA A 973 52.34 70.38 57.90
C ALA A 973 52.78 71.43 56.84
N LEU A 974 53.91 71.25 56.15
CA LEU A 974 54.53 72.30 55.30
C LEU A 974 54.48 72.06 53.77
N LYS A 975 53.62 71.16 53.28
CA LYS A 975 53.42 70.94 51.81
C LYS A 975 51.94 70.85 51.40
N ALA A 976 51.04 71.50 52.12
CA ALA A 976 49.60 71.38 51.92
C ALA A 976 48.99 72.30 50.84
N GLU A 977 49.78 72.94 49.97
CA GLU A 977 49.23 73.96 49.04
C GLU A 977 49.07 73.55 47.57
N ARG A 978 49.61 72.43 47.05
CA ARG A 978 49.26 71.94 45.69
C ARG A 978 49.39 70.42 45.60
N GLU A 979 48.27 69.73 45.34
CA GLU A 979 48.08 68.27 45.14
C GLU A 979 48.72 67.31 46.18
N LEU A 980 47.88 66.56 46.89
CA LEU A 980 48.32 65.62 47.92
C LEU A 980 48.86 64.33 47.27
N PRO A 981 50.13 63.92 47.52
CA PRO A 981 50.69 62.71 46.92
C PRO A 981 50.04 61.44 47.45
N ILE A 982 49.97 60.40 46.61
CA ILE A 982 49.56 59.05 47.01
C ILE A 982 50.61 58.47 47.96
N VAL A 983 50.16 57.97 49.10
CA VAL A 983 51.01 57.30 50.09
C VAL A 983 50.78 55.80 50.00
N ASN A 984 51.78 55.05 49.53
CA ASN A 984 51.73 53.58 49.47
C ASN A 984 52.15 52.97 50.82
N VAL A 985 51.33 52.08 51.36
CA VAL A 985 51.58 51.35 52.61
C VAL A 985 51.57 49.85 52.35
N ASP A 986 52.57 49.12 52.88
CA ASP A 986 52.72 47.66 52.72
C ASP A 986 52.39 46.96 54.04
N PHE A 987 51.47 46.01 53.99
CA PHE A 987 50.99 45.24 55.12
C PHE A 987 51.42 43.77 54.99
N ARG A 988 52.01 43.20 56.04
CA ARG A 988 52.55 41.83 56.03
C ARG A 988 52.10 41.03 57.24
N LEU A 989 51.89 39.72 57.07
CA LEU A 989 51.64 38.74 58.14
C LEU A 989 52.01 37.32 57.73
N ARG A 990 51.90 36.36 58.67
CA ARG A 990 52.01 34.92 58.40
C ARG A 990 50.75 34.18 58.82
N PHE A 991 50.37 33.13 58.06
CA PHE A 991 49.18 32.33 58.35
C PHE A 991 49.42 30.82 58.18
N ALA A 992 48.65 30.01 58.90
CA ALA A 992 48.64 28.55 58.78
C ALA A 992 47.22 27.99 59.01
N ASP A 993 46.96 26.75 58.56
CA ASP A 993 45.74 26.04 58.91
C ASP A 993 45.74 25.66 60.40
N ALA A 994 44.71 26.08 61.12
CA ALA A 994 44.52 25.81 62.54
C ALA A 994 44.22 24.34 62.83
N SER A 995 43.71 23.58 61.85
CA SER A 995 43.40 22.15 61.98
C SER A 995 44.65 21.28 62.16
N VAL A 996 45.79 21.76 61.65
CA VAL A 996 47.07 21.07 61.73
C VAL A 996 47.67 21.25 63.13
N PRO A 997 48.19 20.19 63.79
CA PRO A 997 48.87 20.31 65.09
C PRO A 997 50.04 21.29 65.02
N VAL A 998 50.25 22.08 66.09
CA VAL A 998 51.23 23.18 66.16
C VAL A 998 52.63 22.76 65.70
N GLU A 999 53.08 21.57 66.08
CA GLU A 999 54.39 20.98 65.75
C GLU A 999 54.59 20.71 64.24
N SER A 1000 53.49 20.62 63.49
CA SER A 1000 53.45 20.29 62.06
C SER A 1000 52.91 21.43 61.18
N ARG A 1001 52.60 22.59 61.76
CA ARG A 1001 52.05 23.75 61.03
C ARG A 1001 53.12 24.41 60.16
N SER A 1002 52.86 24.46 58.86
CA SER A 1002 53.64 25.28 57.92
C SER A 1002 53.04 26.68 57.83
N TYR A 1003 53.78 27.70 58.29
CA TYR A 1003 53.34 29.10 58.26
C TYR A 1003 53.72 29.78 56.94
N LEU A 1004 52.70 30.00 56.10
CA LEU A 1004 52.81 30.66 54.81
C LEU A 1004 52.81 32.19 54.97
N PRO A 1005 53.65 32.93 54.22
CA PRO A 1005 53.67 34.39 54.24
C PRO A 1005 52.49 34.99 53.45
N TYR A 1006 51.99 36.14 53.90
CA TYR A 1006 51.01 36.97 53.19
C TYR A 1006 51.43 38.44 53.21
N SER A 1007 51.30 39.13 52.08
CA SER A 1007 51.58 40.57 51.96
C SER A 1007 50.54 41.26 51.08
N ALA A 1008 50.18 42.50 51.40
CA ALA A 1008 49.23 43.32 50.66
C ALA A 1008 49.61 44.80 50.70
N THR A 1009 49.58 45.48 49.55
CA THR A 1009 49.90 46.90 49.40
C THR A 1009 48.63 47.75 49.20
N PHE A 1010 48.57 48.93 49.84
CA PHE A 1010 47.45 49.85 49.76
C PHE A 1010 47.88 51.28 49.42
N ASP A 1011 47.04 52.02 48.68
CA ASP A 1011 47.27 53.41 48.29
C ASP A 1011 46.36 54.35 49.10
N VAL A 1012 46.94 55.36 49.76
CA VAL A 1012 46.23 56.33 50.63
C VAL A 1012 46.25 57.71 49.98
N MET A 1013 45.07 58.32 49.82
CA MET A 1013 44.85 59.62 49.15
C MET A 1013 43.87 60.49 49.95
N ASP A 1014 43.76 61.78 49.60
CA ASP A 1014 42.74 62.72 50.09
C ASP A 1014 42.65 62.86 51.62
N TYR A 1015 43.80 62.81 52.31
CA TYR A 1015 43.92 62.77 53.76
C TYR A 1015 43.96 64.16 54.45
N THR A 1016 43.54 65.24 53.78
CA THR A 1016 43.48 66.60 54.36
C THR A 1016 42.03 67.06 54.49
N THR A 1017 41.65 67.61 55.64
CA THR A 1017 40.28 68.06 55.91
C THR A 1017 40.08 69.50 55.44
N LEU A 1018 39.13 69.72 54.52
CA LEU A 1018 38.92 70.97 53.79
C LEU A 1018 37.73 71.80 54.34
N PHE A 1019 36.64 71.13 54.69
CA PHE A 1019 35.41 71.77 55.17
C PHE A 1019 34.93 71.16 56.46
N THR A 1020 34.35 72.00 57.32
CA THR A 1020 33.67 71.57 58.53
C THR A 1020 32.19 71.88 58.46
N ILE A 1021 31.38 70.93 58.92
CA ILE A 1021 29.94 71.05 58.98
C ILE A 1021 29.50 71.06 60.44
N CYS A 1022 28.69 72.06 60.79
CA CYS A 1022 28.05 72.19 62.09
C CYS A 1022 26.56 72.48 61.89
N ALA A 1023 25.67 71.69 62.52
CA ALA A 1023 24.23 71.88 62.43
C ALA A 1023 23.55 71.89 63.80
N LYS A 1024 22.51 72.70 63.94
CA LYS A 1024 21.75 72.86 65.18
C LYS A 1024 20.26 73.00 64.88
N VAL A 1025 19.39 72.34 65.63
CA VAL A 1025 17.92 72.47 65.50
C VAL A 1025 17.38 73.39 66.60
N GLU A 1026 16.57 74.39 66.23
CA GLU A 1026 16.00 75.41 67.11
C GLU A 1026 14.45 75.45 66.98
N PRO A 1027 13.68 75.08 68.01
CA PRO A 1027 12.21 75.17 67.99
C PRO A 1027 11.71 76.60 68.30
N GLN A 1028 10.49 76.95 67.88
CA GLN A 1028 9.88 78.27 68.20
C GLN A 1028 9.54 78.46 69.69
N GLU A 1029 9.07 77.41 70.38
CA GLU A 1029 8.92 77.38 71.85
C GLU A 1029 9.53 76.10 72.44
N LEU A 1030 8.93 74.95 72.12
CA LEU A 1030 9.39 73.62 72.56
C LEU A 1030 9.42 72.66 71.36
N CYS A 1031 10.48 71.85 71.26
CA CYS A 1031 10.62 70.85 70.20
C CYS A 1031 9.67 69.67 70.48
N ARG A 1032 8.53 69.64 69.79
CA ARG A 1032 7.49 68.61 69.92
C ARG A 1032 7.28 67.89 68.59
N VAL A 1033 6.85 66.63 68.67
CA VAL A 1033 6.46 65.84 67.50
C VAL A 1033 5.42 66.61 66.70
N ASN A 1034 5.65 66.70 65.38
CA ASN A 1034 4.84 67.45 64.41
C ASN A 1034 4.80 68.98 64.61
N SER A 1035 5.71 69.55 65.41
CA SER A 1035 5.90 71.02 65.49
C SER A 1035 7.11 71.43 64.64
N VAL A 1036 6.95 72.49 63.83
CA VAL A 1036 8.02 72.98 62.95
C VAL A 1036 9.16 73.58 63.79
N CYS A 1037 10.38 73.15 63.50
CA CYS A 1037 11.63 73.64 64.09
C CYS A 1037 12.57 74.11 62.96
N HIS A 1038 13.52 74.99 63.28
CA HIS A 1038 14.50 75.51 62.32
C HIS A 1038 15.84 74.77 62.47
N LEU A 1039 16.25 74.01 61.46
CA LEU A 1039 17.59 73.44 61.32
C LEU A 1039 18.55 74.50 60.74
N ASN A 1040 19.42 75.02 61.60
CA ASN A 1040 20.49 75.94 61.26
C ASN A 1040 21.76 75.15 60.92
N LEU A 1041 22.11 75.12 59.63
CA LEU A 1041 23.32 74.50 59.10
C LEU A 1041 24.38 75.58 58.84
N ARG A 1042 25.57 75.43 59.43
CA ARG A 1042 26.77 76.22 59.16
C ARG A 1042 27.83 75.36 58.49
N ILE A 1043 28.27 75.80 57.31
CA ILE A 1043 29.39 75.20 56.57
C ILE A 1043 30.55 76.19 56.64
N SER A 1044 31.71 75.75 57.12
CA SER A 1044 32.90 76.60 57.29
C SER A 1044 34.11 76.04 56.55
N LYS A 1045 34.84 76.92 55.88
CA LYS A 1045 36.11 76.62 55.21
C LYS A 1045 37.22 76.47 56.26
N VAL A 1046 37.98 75.36 56.26
CA VAL A 1046 39.08 75.13 57.23
C VAL A 1046 40.37 75.78 56.74
N HIS A 1047 40.68 75.60 55.46
CA HIS A 1047 41.84 76.16 54.76
C HIS A 1047 41.42 76.62 53.35
N ASP A 1048 42.18 77.54 52.76
CA ASP A 1048 41.97 77.93 51.37
C ASP A 1048 42.07 76.72 50.44
N ASN A 1049 41.03 76.52 49.65
CA ASN A 1049 40.91 75.38 48.76
C ASN A 1049 40.09 75.79 47.52
N PRO A 1050 40.27 75.10 46.38
CA PRO A 1050 39.76 75.53 45.07
C PRO A 1050 38.25 75.31 44.90
N TYR A 1051 37.54 74.78 45.89
CA TYR A 1051 36.12 74.44 45.77
C TYR A 1051 35.25 75.59 46.29
N ALA A 1052 34.81 76.45 45.36
CA ALA A 1052 33.97 77.61 45.66
C ALA A 1052 32.48 77.25 45.74
N ASP A 1053 31.93 76.56 44.74
CA ASP A 1053 30.51 76.22 44.69
C ASP A 1053 30.27 74.82 45.29
N LEU A 1054 29.39 74.77 46.30
CA LEU A 1054 29.10 73.56 47.06
C LEU A 1054 27.59 73.31 47.06
N MET A 1055 27.21 72.04 47.02
CA MET A 1055 25.84 71.61 47.27
C MET A 1055 25.78 70.91 48.61
N TYR A 1056 24.93 71.41 49.51
CA TYR A 1056 24.57 70.71 50.73
C TYR A 1056 23.29 69.90 50.49
N GLU A 1057 23.23 68.73 51.12
CA GLU A 1057 22.06 67.87 51.14
C GLU A 1057 21.83 67.39 52.57
N VAL A 1058 20.61 67.60 53.07
CA VAL A 1058 20.18 67.11 54.37
C VAL A 1058 19.56 65.72 54.18
N LEU A 1059 20.30 64.72 54.63
CA LEU A 1059 19.92 63.32 54.64
C LEU A 1059 19.26 63.00 55.99
N ALA A 1060 17.97 63.34 56.06
CA ALA A 1060 17.13 63.06 57.22
C ALA A 1060 16.58 61.62 57.14
N ASP A 1061 16.63 60.87 58.24
CA ASP A 1061 15.89 59.62 58.34
C ASP A 1061 14.40 59.93 58.37
N GLN A 1062 13.66 59.46 57.36
CA GLN A 1062 12.24 59.76 57.17
C GLN A 1062 11.34 59.22 58.30
N ASN A 1063 11.84 58.32 59.14
CA ASN A 1063 11.11 57.88 60.34
C ASN A 1063 11.29 58.83 61.52
N MET A 1064 12.35 59.65 61.51
CA MET A 1064 12.73 60.51 62.64
C MET A 1064 12.47 61.98 62.34
N TRP A 1065 12.66 62.41 61.10
CA TRP A 1065 12.63 63.82 60.69
C TRP A 1065 11.94 63.97 59.34
N ALA A 1066 11.03 64.93 59.23
CA ALA A 1066 10.54 65.47 57.97
C ALA A 1066 11.17 66.84 57.72
N VAL A 1067 11.77 67.04 56.54
CA VAL A 1067 12.27 68.35 56.12
C VAL A 1067 11.17 69.06 55.34
N VAL A 1068 10.74 70.23 55.80
CA VAL A 1068 9.70 71.03 55.15
C VAL A 1068 10.34 71.91 54.09
N GLY A 1069 10.03 71.61 52.82
CA GLY A 1069 10.57 72.36 51.68
C GLY A 1069 11.79 71.70 51.05
N ARG A 1070 12.82 72.51 50.72
CA ARG A 1070 14.00 72.02 49.97
C ARG A 1070 14.96 71.30 50.91
N THR A 1071 15.27 70.03 50.62
CA THR A 1071 16.25 69.22 51.37
C THR A 1071 17.70 69.48 50.97
N ALA A 1072 17.92 70.26 49.91
CA ALA A 1072 19.23 70.52 49.36
C ALA A 1072 19.29 71.89 48.69
N GLY A 1073 20.49 72.46 48.62
CA GLY A 1073 20.73 73.75 47.99
C GLY A 1073 22.19 73.95 47.60
N VAL A 1074 22.41 74.84 46.64
CA VAL A 1074 23.74 75.25 46.22
C VAL A 1074 24.10 76.54 46.95
N ILE A 1075 25.31 76.58 47.50
CA ILE A 1075 25.93 77.76 48.11
C ILE A 1075 27.26 78.05 47.42
N SER A 1076 27.63 79.33 47.35
CA SER A 1076 28.95 79.74 46.89
C SER A 1076 29.77 80.24 48.08
N MET A 1077 30.98 79.73 48.21
CA MET A 1077 31.97 80.05 49.25
C MET A 1077 33.10 80.94 48.72
N GLU A 1078 32.94 81.54 47.52
CA GLU A 1078 34.00 82.30 46.85
C GLU A 1078 34.45 83.53 47.65
N GLU A 1079 33.51 84.28 48.23
CA GLU A 1079 33.79 85.52 48.95
C GLU A 1079 33.47 85.44 50.47
N VAL A 1080 33.13 84.24 50.98
CA VAL A 1080 32.68 84.08 52.38
C VAL A 1080 33.32 82.85 53.05
N GLU A 1081 33.86 83.02 54.26
CA GLU A 1081 34.47 81.92 55.03
C GLU A 1081 33.45 80.89 55.56
N SER A 1082 32.21 81.33 55.76
CA SER A 1082 31.12 80.47 56.24
C SER A 1082 29.76 80.87 55.67
N HIS A 1083 28.96 79.87 55.33
CA HIS A 1083 27.56 80.05 54.93
C HIS A 1083 26.64 79.45 56.00
N SER A 1084 25.61 80.21 56.39
CA SER A 1084 24.57 79.74 57.32
C SER A 1084 23.25 79.60 56.56
N ILE A 1085 22.66 78.41 56.65
CA ILE A 1085 21.44 78.01 55.96
C ILE A 1085 20.43 77.61 57.03
N THR A 1086 19.20 78.13 56.92
CA THR A 1086 18.09 77.74 57.81
C THR A 1086 17.06 76.95 57.01
N LEU A 1087 16.67 75.79 57.52
CA LEU A 1087 15.70 74.88 56.91
C LEU A 1087 14.64 74.52 57.94
N ASP A 1088 13.39 74.36 57.52
CA ASP A 1088 12.33 73.92 58.42
C ASP A 1088 12.31 72.40 58.50
N VAL A 1089 12.28 71.86 59.71
CA VAL A 1089 12.23 70.43 59.99
C VAL A 1089 11.16 70.13 61.05
N LEU A 1090 10.45 69.02 60.89
CA LEU A 1090 9.55 68.48 61.90
C LEU A 1090 10.14 67.18 62.43
N PRO A 1091 10.25 67.01 63.75
CA PRO A 1091 10.53 65.70 64.31
C PRO A 1091 9.26 64.84 64.26
N LEU A 1092 9.41 63.58 63.82
CA LEU A 1092 8.32 62.63 63.64
C LEU A 1092 8.22 61.62 64.78
N ALA A 1093 9.27 61.52 65.60
CA ALA A 1093 9.34 60.65 66.77
C ALA A 1093 9.73 61.45 68.02
N ALA A 1094 9.22 61.02 69.17
CA ALA A 1094 9.64 61.54 70.48
C ALA A 1094 10.91 60.81 70.97
N GLY A 1095 11.72 61.45 71.80
CA GLY A 1095 12.97 60.90 72.36
C GLY A 1095 14.24 61.65 71.89
N PHE A 1096 15.41 61.03 72.08
CA PHE A 1096 16.70 61.58 71.64
C PHE A 1096 16.99 61.19 70.19
N LEU A 1097 16.67 62.08 69.26
CA LEU A 1097 16.84 61.84 67.83
C LEU A 1097 18.23 62.31 67.39
N PRO A 1098 19.00 61.51 66.62
CA PRO A 1098 20.21 62.01 65.98
C PRO A 1098 19.85 63.14 65.02
N LEU A 1099 20.71 64.16 64.94
CA LEU A 1099 20.50 65.25 64.00
C LEU A 1099 20.54 64.71 62.56
N PRO A 1100 19.76 65.27 61.63
CA PRO A 1100 19.84 64.92 60.21
C PRO A 1100 21.29 65.00 59.70
N ASN A 1101 21.74 63.96 58.99
CA ASN A 1101 23.10 63.93 58.49
C ASN A 1101 23.23 64.89 57.30
N ILE A 1102 24.31 65.65 57.22
CA ILE A 1102 24.54 66.57 56.10
C ILE A 1102 25.64 66.02 55.21
N ARG A 1103 25.30 65.83 53.94
CA ARG A 1103 26.26 65.54 52.87
C ARG A 1103 26.62 66.84 52.17
N LEU A 1104 27.92 67.05 51.97
CA LEU A 1104 28.44 68.15 51.19
C LEU A 1104 29.11 67.58 49.94
N SER A 1105 28.82 68.17 48.79
CA SER A 1105 29.33 67.78 47.48
C SER A 1105 29.84 69.00 46.74
N LYS A 1106 30.85 68.81 45.89
CA LYS A 1106 31.33 69.84 44.95
C LYS A 1106 30.23 70.08 43.91
N TYR A 1107 29.80 71.33 43.73
CA TYR A 1107 28.82 71.70 42.71
C TYR A 1107 29.53 72.30 41.50
N ILE A 1108 29.33 71.70 40.33
CA ILE A 1108 29.90 72.19 39.08
C ILE A 1108 28.73 72.66 38.21
N SER A 1109 28.60 74.00 38.06
CA SER A 1109 27.54 74.62 37.26
C SER A 1109 27.68 74.29 35.78
N ALA A 1110 26.55 74.13 35.08
CA ALA A 1110 26.51 73.85 33.65
C ALA A 1110 26.93 75.11 32.85
N SER A 1111 28.10 75.06 32.21
CA SER A 1111 28.56 76.15 31.33
C SER A 1111 27.70 76.24 30.07
N LYS A 1112 27.52 77.45 29.47
CA LYS A 1112 26.76 77.68 28.22
C LYS A 1112 27.43 77.08 26.95
N SER A 1113 28.23 76.02 27.08
CA SER A 1113 28.83 75.29 25.96
C SER A 1113 28.13 73.94 25.78
N LYS A 1114 27.89 73.58 24.51
CA LYS A 1114 26.93 72.58 24.00
C LYS A 1114 27.17 71.10 24.40
N SER A 1115 27.91 70.77 25.46
CA SER A 1115 28.20 69.35 25.80
C SER A 1115 27.93 68.92 27.24
N ASP A 1116 27.45 69.79 28.14
CA ASP A 1116 26.98 69.36 29.46
C ASP A 1116 25.71 70.13 29.86
N ALA A 1117 24.56 69.58 29.48
CA ALA A 1117 23.27 70.20 29.71
C ALA A 1117 22.77 70.13 31.17
N HIS A 1118 23.53 69.51 32.08
CA HIS A 1118 23.12 69.33 33.48
C HIS A 1118 24.29 69.57 34.46
N PRO A 1119 24.06 70.29 35.57
CA PRO A 1119 25.08 70.50 36.60
C PRO A 1119 25.54 69.16 37.21
N ARG A 1120 26.84 69.01 37.47
CA ARG A 1120 27.44 67.78 38.02
C ARG A 1120 27.77 67.94 39.50
N LEU A 1121 27.43 66.92 40.29
CA LEU A 1121 27.72 66.83 41.71
C LEU A 1121 28.81 65.78 41.95
N GLN A 1122 29.89 66.13 42.66
CA GLN A 1122 30.93 65.19 43.06
C GLN A 1122 31.06 65.13 44.59
N PRO A 1123 30.87 63.97 45.24
CA PRO A 1123 31.03 63.86 46.69
C PRO A 1123 32.48 64.05 47.09
N PHE A 1124 32.72 64.66 48.25
CA PHE A 1124 34.07 64.68 48.82
C PHE A 1124 34.44 63.30 49.41
N PRO A 1125 35.70 62.87 49.26
CA PRO A 1125 36.25 61.73 49.98
C PRO A 1125 36.12 61.87 51.50
N PRO A 1126 36.00 60.76 52.27
CA PRO A 1126 35.84 60.78 53.73
C PRO A 1126 36.94 61.55 54.49
N GLY A 1127 38.14 61.68 53.90
CA GLY A 1127 39.25 62.43 54.48
C GLY A 1127 39.09 63.95 54.45
N GLN A 1128 38.26 64.47 53.54
CA GLN A 1128 38.16 65.89 53.20
C GLN A 1128 37.05 66.67 53.91
N ILE A 1129 36.04 66.00 54.47
CA ILE A 1129 34.98 66.66 55.25
C ILE A 1129 35.01 66.15 56.68
N TYR A 1130 34.95 67.08 57.63
CA TYR A 1130 34.66 66.76 59.01
C TYR A 1130 33.27 67.28 59.42
N ASN A 1131 32.34 66.35 59.67
CA ASN A 1131 31.03 66.68 60.22
C ASN A 1131 31.07 66.53 61.74
N SER A 1132 31.08 67.65 62.44
CA SER A 1132 31.16 67.71 63.92
C SER A 1132 29.87 67.23 64.61
N THR A 1133 28.74 67.23 63.91
CA THR A 1133 27.42 66.92 64.48
C THR A 1133 26.94 65.51 64.17
N LYS A 1134 27.75 64.70 63.48
CA LYS A 1134 27.42 63.32 63.06
C LYS A 1134 27.05 62.39 64.23
N SER A 1135 27.48 62.73 65.45
CA SER A 1135 27.19 61.99 66.67
C SER A 1135 26.30 62.75 67.66
N MET A 1136 25.72 63.89 67.29
CA MET A 1136 24.86 64.69 68.16
C MET A 1136 23.39 64.25 68.08
N GLN A 1137 22.65 64.43 69.18
CA GLN A 1137 21.22 64.12 69.30
C GLN A 1137 20.47 65.30 69.96
N ILE A 1138 19.17 65.43 69.68
CA ILE A 1138 18.26 66.41 70.29
C ILE A 1138 17.03 65.71 70.89
N HIS A 1139 16.52 66.21 72.01
CA HIS A 1139 15.37 65.64 72.70
C HIS A 1139 14.05 66.25 72.19
N VAL A 1140 13.12 65.40 71.74
CA VAL A 1140 11.82 65.77 71.20
C VAL A 1140 10.68 65.27 72.10
N LEU A 1141 9.74 66.16 72.44
CA LEU A 1141 8.57 65.88 73.28
C LEU A 1141 7.36 65.37 72.46
N ALA A 1142 6.42 64.64 73.07
CA ALA A 1142 5.22 64.12 72.39
C ALA A 1142 4.19 65.21 71.98
N SER A 1143 3.28 64.88 71.05
CA SER A 1143 2.24 65.79 70.52
C SER A 1143 1.06 65.98 71.50
N ASN A 1144 0.37 67.14 71.44
CA ASN A 1144 -0.80 67.44 72.29
C ASN A 1144 -2.09 66.83 71.70
N THR A 1145 -2.71 65.85 72.36
CA THR A 1145 -4.03 65.31 72.00
C THR A 1145 -5.06 65.59 73.10
N ASN A 1146 -6.14 66.32 72.77
CA ASN A 1146 -7.32 66.45 73.64
C ASN A 1146 -8.25 65.25 73.44
N SER A 1147 -8.65 64.63 74.55
CA SER A 1147 -9.51 63.46 74.69
C SER A 1147 -11.00 63.77 74.49
N SER A 1148 -11.75 62.87 73.85
CA SER A 1148 -13.00 62.27 74.40
C SER A 1148 -13.76 61.47 73.33
N ASP A 1149 -14.57 60.50 73.77
CA ASP A 1149 -15.98 60.28 73.38
C ASP A 1149 -16.52 61.00 72.11
N GLN A 1150 -17.34 60.38 71.26
CA GLN A 1150 -18.00 59.08 71.37
C GLN A 1150 -18.59 58.58 70.04
N VAL A 1151 -18.35 57.29 69.79
CA VAL A 1151 -19.22 56.27 69.16
C VAL A 1151 -19.83 56.57 67.79
N GLN A 1152 -19.23 55.99 66.75
CA GLN A 1152 -19.70 54.73 66.14
C GLN A 1152 -18.55 54.00 65.45
#